data_AF-A0A5E6ZNK5-F1
#
_entry.id   AF-A0A5E6ZNK5-F1
#
_cell.length_a   1.000
_cell.length_b   1.000
_cell.length_c   1.000
_cell.angle_alpha   90.00
_cell.angle_beta   90.00
_cell.angle_gamma   90.00
#
_symmetry.space_group_name_H-M   'P 1'
#
loop_
_entity.id
_entity.type
_entity.pdbx_description
1 polymer ?
#
loop_
_entity_poly.entity_id
_entity_poly.type
_entity_poly.pdbx_seq_one_letter_code
_entity_poly.pdbx_strand_id
1 'polypeptide(L)'
;MSQTVTPGQLQQWLFDGQEIALFDVREHGQYGEAHLFFGVNLPYSRLELEVRRLAPNPQVRLVIYDQDDGDVATRSARRLQALGYRQVHILQGGAEGWQAAGLQLFAGVHVPSKAFGELVEQASHTPHVTARQLAEWQARGEPLVVLDGRPFDEYRKMTIPGSVCCPNGELGYRVQDLVPDAHTPIVVNCAGRTRSIIGAQTLIDLGLKNPVYALENGTQGWCLEDFQLEHGSNRRYADEVSTATLPAQRLAAAQLAERAGVKAVEAGQVEQWARDAGRSLFVCDVRTAEEFAAGSLPGAQHTPGGQLIQSTDLYVGVRQARLVLIDSDGVRAPIVASWLRQLGHEAYVLAGGISSGLALPAPEVAVPQTLSSITVQALDDALKDDAVALIDLRPSMAYRKGHIAGARWSIRSTLASEVAGEQRPLVLLADDPLLAAFAALELPDTQRAQVRLLDGGLGAWRAAGLALQEAGNTLADEQCIDFLFFTHDRHSGNKDAARQYLAWEIGLLAQMNVDEIASLKPLRTQPETTAPARVRTRLVHSARSEKGSGARSVNVPVSRLSTVLFDNLAQMRDARARRDSERVLSYGARGNPTGFALEDLVTELEGGYRTRLFGTGLAAVAQTFLAYLRPGDHVLITDAVYAPVRRLAREFLEPFGIQVSYLAPDGNDLPAQLQANTKMVYTEVPGSLLYELCDLPAIAALCKPHGILLAVDNTWGSGYLYRPLTLGADISIMALTKYLCGHSDVVMGSVCTRQEVWPALAAMSDTFGSAVSPDDAYLVLRGARTLAPRLEVHERQALQVAHWLQAQPQVKRVFHPALPDHPGHLLWQRDFNGSNGLLSFELRDADATYVERFIDALQLFGLGASWGGYESLITVADTQDRHSAVVRALNPVLRLHVGLEDVEALIEDLQRGFAAAI
;
A
#
# COMPACT_ATOMS: atom_id res chain seq x y z
N MET A 1 27.81 3.16 33.40
CA MET A 1 28.59 2.48 32.33
C MET A 1 27.62 2.26 31.19
N SER A 2 27.92 2.75 29.99
CA SER A 2 27.19 2.35 28.78
C SER A 2 27.45 0.87 28.49
N GLN A 3 26.49 0.20 27.89
CA GLN A 3 26.64 -1.18 27.42
C GLN A 3 26.68 -1.19 25.89
N THR A 4 27.54 -2.00 25.30
CA THR A 4 27.56 -2.17 23.84
C THR A 4 26.46 -3.16 23.42
N VAL A 5 25.79 -2.89 22.30
CA VAL A 5 24.80 -3.79 21.66
C VAL A 5 25.24 -4.11 20.24
N THR A 6 25.09 -5.35 19.80
CA THR A 6 25.45 -5.74 18.42
C THR A 6 24.33 -5.38 17.43
N PRO A 7 24.62 -5.21 16.12
CA PRO A 7 23.59 -4.96 15.11
C PRO A 7 22.46 -6.00 15.12
N GLY A 8 22.78 -7.29 15.25
CA GLY A 8 21.77 -8.36 15.32
C GLY A 8 20.90 -8.31 16.59
N GLN A 9 21.45 -7.89 17.73
CA GLN A 9 20.68 -7.67 18.96
C GLN A 9 19.76 -6.45 18.82
N LEU A 10 20.25 -5.35 18.24
CA LEU A 10 19.44 -4.16 17.97
C LEU A 10 18.30 -4.48 16.99
N GLN A 11 18.57 -5.23 15.92
CA GLN A 11 17.54 -5.69 14.98
C GLN A 11 16.42 -6.45 15.71
N GLN A 12 16.77 -7.39 16.59
CA GLN A 12 15.77 -8.09 17.41
C GLN A 12 14.98 -7.13 18.31
N TRP A 13 15.66 -6.18 18.97
CA TRP A 13 15.05 -5.20 19.86
C TRP A 13 14.09 -4.21 19.17
N LEU A 14 14.26 -3.94 17.87
CA LEU A 14 13.37 -3.06 17.11
C LEU A 14 11.94 -3.63 16.89
N PHE A 15 11.79 -4.95 17.08
CA PHE A 15 10.55 -5.70 16.81
C PHE A 15 10.05 -6.56 17.99
N ASP A 16 10.72 -6.54 19.15
CA ASP A 16 10.32 -7.33 20.34
C ASP A 16 9.11 -6.76 21.13
N GLY A 17 8.53 -5.65 20.65
CA GLY A 17 7.35 -5.01 21.23
C GLY A 17 7.62 -4.18 22.50
N GLN A 18 8.86 -4.10 22.98
CA GLN A 18 9.24 -3.20 24.07
C GLN A 18 9.59 -1.81 23.52
N GLU A 19 9.48 -0.78 24.36
CA GLU A 19 9.91 0.56 23.97
C GLU A 19 11.40 0.59 23.61
N ILE A 20 11.74 1.37 22.59
CA ILE A 20 13.12 1.64 22.22
C ILE A 20 13.24 3.04 21.63
N ALA A 21 14.20 3.79 22.14
CA ALA A 21 14.70 5.01 21.51
C ALA A 21 15.97 4.65 20.72
N LEU A 22 15.99 4.90 19.41
CA LEU A 22 17.15 4.68 18.56
C LEU A 22 17.61 6.02 17.99
N PHE A 23 18.71 6.53 18.52
CA PHE A 23 19.18 7.89 18.23
C PHE A 23 20.50 7.90 17.46
N ASP A 24 20.48 8.55 16.31
CA ASP A 24 21.67 8.92 15.56
C ASP A 24 22.23 10.22 16.12
N VAL A 25 23.41 10.17 16.74
CA VAL A 25 24.02 11.33 17.42
C VAL A 25 24.94 12.15 16.52
N ARG A 26 25.05 11.79 15.23
CA ARG A 26 25.74 12.60 14.22
C ARG A 26 24.95 13.86 13.88
N GLU A 27 25.63 14.79 13.22
CA GLU A 27 24.99 16.02 12.74
C GLU A 27 24.03 15.74 11.57
N HIS A 28 23.09 16.66 11.34
CA HIS A 28 21.91 16.41 10.50
C HIS A 28 22.23 16.03 9.04
N GLY A 29 23.31 16.58 8.47
CA GLY A 29 23.79 16.20 7.14
C GLY A 29 24.25 14.75 7.09
N GLN A 30 25.11 14.34 8.04
CA GLN A 30 25.63 12.97 8.12
C GLN A 30 24.53 11.92 8.33
N TYR A 31 23.55 12.21 9.19
CA TYR A 31 22.34 11.40 9.34
C TYR A 31 21.63 11.24 7.98
N GLY A 32 21.43 12.36 7.28
CA GLY A 32 20.71 12.40 6.02
C GLY A 32 21.39 11.71 4.84
N GLU A 33 22.70 11.44 4.90
CA GLU A 33 23.41 10.69 3.86
C GLU A 33 23.19 9.17 3.99
N ALA A 34 23.21 8.62 5.21
CA ALA A 34 22.90 7.20 5.47
C ALA A 34 22.62 6.92 6.95
N HIS A 35 21.42 6.42 7.29
CA HIS A 35 21.01 6.11 8.66
C HIS A 35 20.22 4.78 8.78
N LEU A 36 20.03 4.26 10.00
CA LEU A 36 19.19 3.07 10.25
C LEU A 36 17.70 3.41 10.00
N PHE A 37 16.87 2.47 9.50
CA PHE A 37 15.48 2.76 9.11
C PHE A 37 14.66 3.51 10.17
N PHE A 38 14.74 3.06 11.44
CA PHE A 38 14.09 3.72 12.58
C PHE A 38 15.02 4.65 13.39
N GLY A 39 16.16 5.02 12.83
CA GLY A 39 17.07 5.99 13.41
C GLY A 39 16.44 7.39 13.43
N VAL A 40 16.35 7.98 14.62
CA VAL A 40 15.91 9.35 14.84
C VAL A 40 17.13 10.23 15.06
N ASN A 41 17.26 11.33 14.33
CA ASN A 41 18.40 12.22 14.49
C ASN A 41 18.29 13.02 15.80
N LEU A 42 19.29 12.86 16.67
CA LEU A 42 19.47 13.60 17.91
C LEU A 42 20.93 14.04 17.99
N PRO A 43 21.33 15.06 17.19
CA PRO A 43 22.74 15.43 17.08
C PRO A 43 23.37 15.77 18.43
N TYR A 44 24.63 15.40 18.62
CA TYR A 44 25.37 15.74 19.84
C TYR A 44 25.37 17.25 20.13
N SER A 45 25.36 18.09 19.09
CA SER A 45 25.20 19.55 19.22
C SER A 45 23.89 20.01 19.88
N ARG A 46 22.83 19.20 19.87
CA ARG A 46 21.51 19.51 20.46
C ARG A 46 21.02 18.49 21.50
N LEU A 47 21.84 17.50 21.85
CA LEU A 47 21.48 16.35 22.69
C LEU A 47 20.69 16.72 23.96
N GLU A 48 21.24 17.60 24.80
CA GLU A 48 20.60 18.00 26.07
C GLU A 48 19.34 18.87 25.89
N LEU A 49 19.18 19.53 24.74
CA LEU A 49 18.02 20.36 24.43
C LEU A 49 16.82 19.51 23.99
N GLU A 50 17.08 18.47 23.19
CA GLU A 50 16.03 17.72 22.49
C GLU A 50 15.72 16.36 23.13
N VAL A 51 16.64 15.73 23.87
CA VAL A 51 16.43 14.34 24.36
C VAL A 51 15.20 14.21 25.27
N ARG A 52 14.94 15.19 26.14
CA ARG A 52 13.76 15.16 27.04
C ARG A 52 12.44 15.32 26.28
N ARG A 53 12.48 15.93 25.11
CA ARG A 53 11.36 16.09 24.20
C ARG A 53 11.14 14.83 23.36
N LEU A 54 12.22 14.23 22.84
CA LEU A 54 12.17 13.05 21.98
C LEU A 54 12.06 11.72 22.73
N ALA A 55 12.52 11.64 23.98
CA ALA A 55 12.48 10.45 24.85
C ALA A 55 12.16 10.87 26.30
N PRO A 56 10.91 11.21 26.63
CA PRO A 56 10.55 11.80 27.93
C PRO A 56 10.83 10.87 29.12
N ASN A 57 10.74 9.55 28.93
CA ASN A 57 11.03 8.56 29.98
C ASN A 57 12.55 8.27 30.09
N PRO A 58 13.24 8.64 31.18
CA PRO A 58 14.66 8.33 31.37
C PRO A 58 14.95 6.85 31.69
N GLN A 59 13.91 6.02 31.85
CA GLN A 59 14.04 4.57 31.98
C GLN A 59 13.91 3.83 30.65
N VAL A 60 13.59 4.51 29.53
CA VAL A 60 13.48 3.86 28.22
C VAL A 60 14.79 3.18 27.82
N ARG A 61 14.70 2.01 27.17
CA ARG A 61 15.82 1.38 26.47
C ARG A 61 16.27 2.30 25.36
N LEU A 62 17.45 2.90 25.51
CA LEU A 62 17.98 3.92 24.63
C LEU A 62 19.26 3.40 23.98
N VAL A 63 19.26 3.28 22.66
CA VAL A 63 20.41 2.91 21.84
C VAL A 63 20.84 4.14 21.05
N ILE A 64 22.12 4.49 21.14
CA ILE A 64 22.73 5.55 20.33
C ILE A 64 23.81 4.98 19.41
N TYR A 65 24.03 5.68 18.29
CA TYR A 65 25.07 5.33 17.34
C TYR A 65 25.58 6.59 16.60
N ASP A 66 26.83 6.53 16.18
CA ASP A 66 27.48 7.43 15.24
C ASP A 66 27.95 6.66 13.99
N GLN A 67 28.99 7.12 13.30
CA GLN A 67 29.42 6.54 12.02
C GLN A 67 30.01 5.13 12.22
N ASP A 68 30.94 5.05 13.16
CA ASP A 68 31.83 3.92 13.47
C ASP A 68 31.87 3.69 14.99
N ASP A 69 32.96 3.16 15.57
CA ASP A 69 33.17 3.14 17.04
C ASP A 69 33.71 4.51 17.54
N GLY A 70 33.02 5.59 17.16
CA GLY A 70 33.44 6.98 17.34
C GLY A 70 33.39 7.51 18.78
N ASP A 71 33.98 8.69 18.98
CA ASP A 71 33.97 9.35 20.30
C ASP A 71 32.62 10.03 20.60
N VAL A 72 31.82 10.35 19.59
CA VAL A 72 30.58 11.13 19.70
C VAL A 72 29.48 10.32 20.40
N ALA A 73 29.30 9.04 20.07
CA ALA A 73 28.40 8.15 20.81
C ALA A 73 28.87 7.95 22.26
N THR A 74 30.18 7.82 22.49
CA THR A 74 30.74 7.70 23.85
C THR A 74 30.52 8.98 24.68
N ARG A 75 30.70 10.17 24.10
CA ARG A 75 30.41 11.47 24.72
C ARG A 75 28.92 11.61 25.00
N SER A 76 28.08 11.30 24.01
CA SER A 76 26.61 11.29 24.12
C SER A 76 26.13 10.42 25.27
N ALA A 77 26.66 9.20 25.41
CA ALA A 77 26.31 8.29 26.50
C ALA A 77 26.58 8.89 27.89
N ARG A 78 27.71 9.59 28.07
CA ARG A 78 28.06 10.26 29.34
C ARG A 78 27.10 11.41 29.64
N ARG A 79 26.72 12.21 28.63
CA ARG A 79 25.77 13.32 28.78
C ARG A 79 24.36 12.81 29.10
N LEU A 80 23.89 11.76 28.41
CA LEU A 80 22.63 11.08 28.70
C LEU A 80 22.58 10.51 30.13
N GLN A 81 23.66 9.86 30.58
CA GLN A 81 23.77 9.36 31.96
C GLN A 81 23.73 10.51 32.99
N ALA A 82 24.38 11.64 32.69
CA ALA A 82 24.31 12.84 33.54
C ALA A 82 22.91 13.47 33.59
N LEU A 83 22.12 13.36 32.51
CA LEU A 83 20.70 13.73 32.47
C LEU A 83 19.78 12.70 33.14
N GLY A 84 20.32 11.58 33.63
CA GLY A 84 19.60 10.56 34.38
C GLY A 84 19.08 9.37 33.56
N TYR A 85 19.41 9.25 32.27
CA TYR A 85 19.07 8.07 31.47
C TYR A 85 19.89 6.86 31.94
N ARG A 86 19.20 5.77 32.31
CA ARG A 86 19.83 4.60 32.96
C ARG A 86 20.13 3.44 32.03
N GLN A 87 19.34 3.26 30.98
CA GLN A 87 19.45 2.16 30.01
C GLN A 87 20.04 2.68 28.69
N VAL A 88 21.27 3.19 28.75
CA VAL A 88 21.98 3.77 27.58
C VAL A 88 22.96 2.76 27.00
N HIS A 89 22.71 2.38 25.75
CA HIS A 89 23.50 1.44 24.97
C HIS A 89 24.14 2.13 23.76
N ILE A 90 25.31 1.64 23.33
CA ILE A 90 25.99 2.11 22.10
C ILE A 90 25.98 0.95 21.10
N LEU A 91 25.57 1.23 19.85
CA LEU A 91 25.65 0.25 18.76
C LEU A 91 27.12 -0.01 18.38
N GLN A 92 27.52 -1.28 18.40
CA GLN A 92 28.88 -1.68 18.04
C GLN A 92 29.18 -1.34 16.57
N GLY A 93 30.26 -0.58 16.34
CA GLY A 93 30.70 -0.17 15.01
C GLY A 93 29.80 0.88 14.35
N GLY A 94 28.84 1.48 15.05
CA GLY A 94 27.99 2.53 14.50
C GLY A 94 27.16 2.10 13.27
N ALA A 95 26.92 3.04 12.37
CA ALA A 95 26.25 2.81 11.09
C ALA A 95 27.05 1.86 10.17
N GLU A 96 28.38 1.95 10.15
CA GLU A 96 29.23 1.05 9.36
C GLU A 96 29.17 -0.39 9.85
N GLY A 97 29.12 -0.61 11.16
CA GLY A 97 28.92 -1.91 11.80
C GLY A 97 27.56 -2.53 11.47
N TRP A 98 26.51 -1.71 11.37
CA TRP A 98 25.19 -2.13 10.89
C TRP A 98 25.25 -2.62 9.43
N GLN A 99 25.89 -1.85 8.55
CA GLN A 99 26.07 -2.22 7.15
C GLN A 99 26.96 -3.46 6.98
N ALA A 100 28.04 -3.57 7.75
CA ALA A 100 28.94 -4.72 7.77
C ALA A 100 28.28 -6.01 8.28
N ALA A 101 27.22 -5.90 9.09
CA ALA A 101 26.36 -7.01 9.48
C ALA A 101 25.34 -7.44 8.39
N GLY A 102 25.35 -6.79 7.22
CA GLY A 102 24.44 -7.06 6.11
C GLY A 102 23.05 -6.42 6.25
N LEU A 103 22.91 -5.42 7.13
CA LEU A 103 21.65 -4.71 7.36
C LEU A 103 21.62 -3.37 6.60
N GLN A 104 20.45 -2.97 6.11
CA GLN A 104 20.30 -1.84 5.22
C GLN A 104 20.43 -0.49 5.96
N LEU A 105 21.12 0.47 5.33
CA LEU A 105 21.09 1.90 5.66
C LEU A 105 20.28 2.66 4.61
N PHE A 106 19.66 3.77 5.02
CA PHE A 106 18.78 4.58 4.19
C PHE A 106 19.30 6.01 4.13
N ALA A 107 19.45 6.55 2.92
CA ALA A 107 19.66 7.98 2.70
C ALA A 107 18.36 8.76 2.91
N GLY A 108 18.45 10.08 3.02
CA GLY A 108 17.32 10.98 3.18
C GLY A 108 16.92 11.23 4.64
N VAL A 109 15.69 11.73 4.83
CA VAL A 109 15.13 12.05 6.15
C VAL A 109 13.66 11.64 6.21
N HIS A 110 13.15 11.36 7.42
CA HIS A 110 11.76 10.93 7.66
C HIS A 110 11.39 9.63 6.93
N VAL A 111 12.36 8.73 6.76
CA VAL A 111 12.27 7.56 5.88
C VAL A 111 11.06 6.66 6.21
N PRO A 112 10.73 6.32 7.47
CA PRO A 112 9.55 5.53 7.78
C PRO A 112 8.24 6.15 7.29
N SER A 113 8.11 7.48 7.43
CA SER A 113 6.91 8.22 7.02
C SER A 113 6.75 8.26 5.49
N LYS A 114 7.87 8.29 4.76
CA LYS A 114 7.89 8.30 3.29
C LYS A 114 7.64 6.91 2.70
N ALA A 115 8.34 5.90 3.21
CA ALA A 115 8.11 4.51 2.86
C ALA A 115 6.65 4.10 3.15
N PHE A 116 6.08 4.57 4.26
CA PHE A 116 4.67 4.40 4.56
C PHE A 116 3.75 5.07 3.52
N GLY A 117 4.08 6.26 3.02
CA GLY A 117 3.33 6.90 1.93
C GLY A 117 3.30 6.05 0.65
N GLU A 118 4.44 5.52 0.22
CA GLU A 118 4.51 4.61 -0.92
C GLU A 118 3.73 3.30 -0.65
N LEU A 119 3.78 2.78 0.58
CA LEU A 119 3.04 1.57 0.96
C LEU A 119 1.53 1.81 0.99
N VAL A 120 1.08 3.01 1.36
CA VAL A 120 -0.32 3.44 1.25
C VAL A 120 -0.74 3.50 -0.21
N GLU A 121 0.06 4.06 -1.12
CA GLU A 121 -0.26 4.07 -2.56
C GLU A 121 -0.38 2.63 -3.12
N GLN A 122 0.55 1.73 -2.77
CA GLN A 122 0.50 0.32 -3.18
C GLN A 122 -0.70 -0.43 -2.60
N ALA A 123 -1.03 -0.23 -1.32
CA ALA A 123 -2.12 -0.93 -0.62
C ALA A 123 -3.51 -0.34 -0.87
N SER A 124 -3.58 0.92 -1.31
CA SER A 124 -4.83 1.67 -1.50
C SER A 124 -5.19 1.94 -2.96
N HIS A 125 -4.21 1.78 -3.87
CA HIS A 125 -4.29 2.25 -5.26
C HIS A 125 -4.73 3.71 -5.35
N THR A 126 -4.20 4.57 -4.48
CA THR A 126 -4.58 5.99 -4.38
C THR A 126 -4.56 6.64 -5.77
N PRO A 127 -5.70 7.13 -6.28
CA PRO A 127 -5.77 7.68 -7.62
C PRO A 127 -4.82 8.88 -7.77
N HIS A 128 -4.19 9.00 -8.94
CA HIS A 128 -3.28 10.10 -9.24
C HIS A 128 -3.56 10.73 -10.60
N VAL A 129 -3.05 11.94 -10.79
CA VAL A 129 -3.00 12.64 -12.08
C VAL A 129 -1.58 13.12 -12.34
N THR A 130 -1.15 13.02 -13.60
CA THR A 130 0.14 13.57 -14.04
C THR A 130 0.11 15.11 -14.04
N ALA A 131 1.28 15.75 -13.92
CA ALA A 131 1.41 17.20 -14.09
C ALA A 131 0.83 17.69 -15.43
N ARG A 132 1.02 16.93 -16.51
CA ARG A 132 0.49 17.28 -17.84
C ARG A 132 -1.03 17.24 -17.90
N GLN A 133 -1.67 16.21 -17.34
CA GLN A 133 -3.14 16.14 -17.28
C GLN A 133 -3.74 17.29 -16.47
N LEU A 134 -3.15 17.61 -15.30
CA LEU A 134 -3.62 18.75 -14.49
C LEU A 134 -3.42 20.08 -15.23
N ALA A 135 -2.28 20.30 -15.88
CA ALA A 135 -2.04 21.50 -16.69
C ALA A 135 -3.03 21.62 -17.85
N GLU A 136 -3.40 20.51 -18.51
CA GLU A 136 -4.45 20.49 -19.53
C GLU A 136 -5.84 20.84 -18.96
N TRP A 137 -6.21 20.28 -17.80
CA TRP A 137 -7.49 20.60 -17.14
C TRP A 137 -7.60 22.08 -16.79
N GLN A 138 -6.52 22.65 -16.23
CA GLN A 138 -6.42 24.09 -15.95
C GLN A 138 -6.48 24.94 -17.23
N ALA A 139 -5.78 24.55 -18.29
CA ALA A 139 -5.80 25.27 -19.57
C ALA A 139 -7.16 25.22 -20.28
N ARG A 140 -7.95 24.15 -20.08
CA ARG A 140 -9.33 24.04 -20.57
C ARG A 140 -10.36 24.76 -19.68
N GLY A 141 -9.95 25.27 -18.51
CA GLY A 141 -10.85 25.90 -17.54
C GLY A 141 -11.84 24.91 -16.92
N GLU A 142 -11.45 23.65 -16.75
CA GLU A 142 -12.30 22.65 -16.09
C GLU A 142 -12.52 23.01 -14.60
N PRO A 143 -13.72 22.78 -14.04
CA PRO A 143 -14.00 23.07 -12.64
C PRO A 143 -13.31 22.02 -11.76
N LEU A 144 -12.22 22.41 -11.09
CA LEU A 144 -11.47 21.56 -10.14
C LEU A 144 -10.87 22.39 -9.00
N VAL A 145 -10.51 21.74 -7.90
CA VAL A 145 -9.82 22.35 -6.75
C VAL A 145 -8.45 21.71 -6.58
N VAL A 146 -7.38 22.51 -6.50
CA VAL A 146 -6.02 22.03 -6.18
C VAL A 146 -5.66 22.43 -4.75
N LEU A 147 -5.35 21.45 -3.90
CA LEU A 147 -5.03 21.65 -2.48
C LEU A 147 -3.57 21.29 -2.20
N ASP A 148 -2.80 22.23 -1.66
CA ASP A 148 -1.40 21.99 -1.30
C ASP A 148 -1.31 21.53 0.17
N GLY A 149 -0.93 20.26 0.34
CA GLY A 149 -0.89 19.56 1.63
C GLY A 149 0.27 19.93 2.55
N ARG A 150 1.11 20.89 2.16
CA ARG A 150 2.33 21.31 2.88
C ARG A 150 2.07 22.47 3.85
N PRO A 151 2.98 22.70 4.83
CA PRO A 151 2.99 23.93 5.63
C PRO A 151 3.01 25.20 4.78
N PHE A 152 2.40 26.26 5.29
CA PHE A 152 2.22 27.53 4.58
C PHE A 152 3.55 28.15 4.10
N ASP A 153 4.65 27.98 4.84
CA ASP A 153 5.97 28.44 4.41
C ASP A 153 6.61 27.63 3.28
N GLU A 154 6.25 26.35 3.11
CA GLU A 154 6.65 25.58 1.92
C GLU A 154 5.81 25.97 0.71
N TYR A 155 4.51 26.17 0.91
CA TYR A 155 3.57 26.65 -0.12
C TYR A 155 3.97 28.02 -0.67
N ARG A 156 4.23 28.99 0.22
CA ARG A 156 4.60 30.37 -0.15
C ARG A 156 5.92 30.45 -0.91
N LYS A 157 6.86 29.51 -0.69
CA LYS A 157 8.12 29.43 -1.45
C LYS A 157 7.86 29.13 -2.93
N MET A 158 7.02 28.12 -3.22
CA MET A 158 6.63 27.71 -4.58
C MET A 158 5.43 26.76 -4.51
N THR A 159 4.49 26.85 -5.44
CA THR A 159 3.30 25.98 -5.50
C THR A 159 2.74 25.84 -6.92
N ILE A 160 1.77 24.94 -7.10
CA ILE A 160 1.05 24.75 -8.37
C ILE A 160 0.14 25.96 -8.62
N PRO A 161 0.13 26.56 -9.83
CA PRO A 161 -0.71 27.71 -10.14
C PRO A 161 -2.18 27.50 -9.77
N GLY A 162 -2.78 28.51 -9.12
CA GLY A 162 -4.20 28.50 -8.73
C GLY A 162 -4.56 27.61 -7.53
N SER A 163 -3.63 26.83 -6.97
CA SER A 163 -3.86 25.99 -5.78
C SER A 163 -4.13 26.81 -4.51
N VAL A 164 -4.66 26.15 -3.48
CA VAL A 164 -4.93 26.73 -2.14
C VAL A 164 -4.17 25.92 -1.09
N CYS A 165 -3.46 26.60 -0.18
CA CYS A 165 -2.80 25.93 0.94
C CYS A 165 -3.82 25.34 1.92
N CYS A 166 -3.75 24.03 2.14
CA CYS A 166 -4.49 23.33 3.17
C CYS A 166 -3.64 22.13 3.66
N PRO A 167 -2.78 22.33 4.70
CA PRO A 167 -1.89 21.29 5.19
C PRO A 167 -2.65 20.00 5.54
N ASN A 168 -2.05 18.82 5.34
CA ASN A 168 -2.77 17.54 5.45
C ASN A 168 -3.56 17.34 6.76
N GLY A 169 -3.05 17.85 7.89
CA GLY A 169 -3.76 17.78 9.18
C GLY A 169 -5.05 18.61 9.25
N GLU A 170 -5.21 19.61 8.38
CA GLU A 170 -6.40 20.46 8.28
C GLU A 170 -7.41 19.95 7.24
N LEU A 171 -7.02 19.08 6.29
CA LEU A 171 -7.85 18.68 5.14
C LEU A 171 -9.25 18.25 5.55
N GLY A 172 -9.39 17.27 6.44
CA GLY A 172 -10.70 16.77 6.89
C GLY A 172 -11.56 17.84 7.59
N TYR A 173 -10.94 18.85 8.20
CA TYR A 173 -11.61 19.95 8.90
C TYR A 173 -11.99 21.10 7.97
N ARG A 174 -11.23 21.37 6.89
CA ARG A 174 -11.43 22.53 5.99
C ARG A 174 -12.05 22.21 4.63
N VAL A 175 -11.95 20.96 4.13
CA VAL A 175 -12.26 20.62 2.72
C VAL A 175 -13.69 20.99 2.28
N GLN A 176 -14.68 20.87 3.16
CA GLN A 176 -16.09 21.17 2.83
C GLN A 176 -16.35 22.65 2.54
N ASP A 177 -15.49 23.55 3.05
CA ASP A 177 -15.58 25.00 2.79
C ASP A 177 -14.69 25.44 1.62
N LEU A 178 -13.83 24.54 1.11
CA LEU A 178 -12.90 24.78 0.00
C LEU A 178 -13.40 24.24 -1.35
N VAL A 179 -14.38 23.33 -1.35
CA VAL A 179 -14.85 22.61 -2.53
C VAL A 179 -16.33 22.95 -2.77
N PRO A 180 -16.71 23.44 -3.97
CA PRO A 180 -18.02 24.06 -4.17
C PRO A 180 -19.19 23.06 -4.22
N ASP A 181 -18.95 21.81 -4.61
CA ASP A 181 -19.95 20.74 -4.68
C ASP A 181 -19.31 19.35 -4.55
N ALA A 182 -20.15 18.30 -4.55
CA ALA A 182 -19.75 16.91 -4.38
C ALA A 182 -19.21 16.21 -5.66
N HIS A 183 -19.08 16.93 -6.78
CA HIS A 183 -18.67 16.39 -8.08
C HIS A 183 -17.36 17.02 -8.61
N THR A 184 -17.03 18.23 -8.17
CA THR A 184 -15.79 18.94 -8.48
C THR A 184 -14.58 18.10 -8.09
N PRO A 185 -13.68 17.73 -9.03
CA PRO A 185 -12.46 17.00 -8.73
C PRO A 185 -11.55 17.75 -7.76
N ILE A 186 -10.93 17.02 -6.84
CA ILE A 186 -9.96 17.53 -5.88
C ILE A 186 -8.60 16.91 -6.22
N VAL A 187 -7.60 17.74 -6.47
CA VAL A 187 -6.22 17.29 -6.68
C VAL A 187 -5.36 17.77 -5.52
N VAL A 188 -4.82 16.83 -4.73
CA VAL A 188 -3.95 17.14 -3.60
C VAL A 188 -2.49 17.08 -4.06
N ASN A 189 -1.75 18.19 -3.92
CA ASN A 189 -0.33 18.26 -4.26
C ASN A 189 0.57 18.36 -3.02
N CYS A 190 1.84 18.03 -3.22
CA CYS A 190 2.90 18.47 -2.33
C CYS A 190 4.16 18.81 -3.15
N ALA A 191 5.35 18.71 -2.56
CA ALA A 191 6.61 18.95 -3.24
C ALA A 191 7.19 17.70 -3.94
N GLY A 192 6.78 16.50 -3.51
CA GLY A 192 7.19 15.20 -4.03
C GLY A 192 5.97 14.27 -4.07
N ARG A 193 6.05 13.10 -3.43
CA ARG A 193 4.97 12.08 -3.47
C ARG A 193 4.24 11.91 -2.14
N THR A 194 4.97 11.70 -1.04
CA THR A 194 4.40 11.29 0.27
C THR A 194 3.12 12.05 0.69
N ARG A 195 3.15 13.40 0.75
CA ARG A 195 2.02 14.19 1.27
C ARG A 195 0.85 14.29 0.31
N SER A 196 1.06 14.21 -1.00
CA SER A 196 -0.06 14.18 -1.96
C SER A 196 -0.82 12.85 -1.86
N ILE A 197 -0.11 11.73 -1.73
CA ILE A 197 -0.71 10.40 -1.49
C ILE A 197 -1.51 10.40 -0.18
N ILE A 198 -0.88 10.73 0.96
CA ILE A 198 -1.55 10.72 2.27
C ILE A 198 -2.73 11.69 2.32
N GLY A 199 -2.60 12.87 1.70
CA GLY A 199 -3.66 13.88 1.69
C GLY A 199 -4.86 13.45 0.81
N ALA A 200 -4.59 12.91 -0.37
CA ALA A 200 -5.64 12.34 -1.24
C ALA A 200 -6.34 11.16 -0.55
N GLN A 201 -5.57 10.19 -0.02
CA GLN A 201 -6.14 9.04 0.67
C GLN A 201 -6.92 9.44 1.92
N THR A 202 -6.51 10.49 2.66
CA THR A 202 -7.30 11.02 3.79
C THR A 202 -8.71 11.43 3.36
N LEU A 203 -8.86 12.10 2.21
CA LEU A 203 -10.17 12.54 1.72
C LEU A 203 -11.03 11.35 1.24
N ILE A 204 -10.41 10.36 0.60
CA ILE A 204 -11.06 9.10 0.17
C ILE A 204 -11.56 8.32 1.40
N ASP A 205 -10.69 8.16 2.41
CA ASP A 205 -10.97 7.41 3.63
C ASP A 205 -12.07 8.05 4.50
N LEU A 206 -12.22 9.38 4.43
CA LEU A 206 -13.33 10.13 5.03
C LEU A 206 -14.65 10.02 4.24
N GLY A 207 -14.64 9.36 3.08
CA GLY A 207 -15.83 9.09 2.27
C GLY A 207 -16.36 10.30 1.51
N LEU A 208 -15.47 11.22 1.08
CA LEU A 208 -15.86 12.28 0.15
C LEU A 208 -16.37 11.67 -1.17
N LYS A 209 -17.38 12.31 -1.77
CA LYS A 209 -18.00 11.86 -3.04
C LYS A 209 -17.30 12.40 -4.28
N ASN A 210 -16.44 13.40 -4.08
CA ASN A 210 -15.65 14.03 -5.12
C ASN A 210 -14.65 13.03 -5.72
N PRO A 211 -14.34 13.11 -7.01
CA PRO A 211 -13.15 12.48 -7.56
C PRO A 211 -11.92 13.09 -6.87
N VAL A 212 -11.13 12.29 -6.16
CA VAL A 212 -9.91 12.74 -5.46
C VAL A 212 -8.68 12.12 -6.11
N TYR A 213 -7.66 12.94 -6.35
CA TYR A 213 -6.39 12.52 -6.94
C TYR A 213 -5.19 13.09 -6.17
N ALA A 214 -4.11 12.32 -6.07
CA ALA A 214 -2.79 12.85 -5.76
C ALA A 214 -2.18 13.46 -7.04
N LEU A 215 -1.55 14.63 -6.95
CA LEU A 215 -0.68 15.11 -8.03
C LEU A 215 0.62 14.29 -8.02
N GLU A 216 0.86 13.54 -9.10
CA GLU A 216 2.03 12.70 -9.25
C GLU A 216 3.30 13.56 -9.20
N ASN A 217 4.22 13.21 -8.28
CA ASN A 217 5.51 13.86 -8.05
C ASN A 217 5.44 15.36 -7.69
N GLY A 218 4.25 15.92 -7.46
CA GLY A 218 4.03 17.27 -6.92
C GLY A 218 4.69 18.40 -7.72
N THR A 219 5.19 19.41 -7.03
CA THR A 219 5.90 20.54 -7.68
C THR A 219 7.19 20.12 -8.39
N GLN A 220 7.85 19.03 -7.97
CA GLN A 220 8.99 18.47 -8.70
C GLN A 220 8.54 17.93 -10.07
N GLY A 221 7.47 17.14 -10.12
CA GLY A 221 6.87 16.67 -11.38
C GLY A 221 6.47 17.80 -12.32
N TRP A 222 5.88 18.87 -11.76
CA TRP A 222 5.50 20.08 -12.50
C TRP A 222 6.71 20.77 -13.17
N CYS A 223 7.81 20.95 -12.43
CA CYS A 223 9.06 21.50 -12.99
C CYS A 223 9.75 20.56 -13.99
N LEU A 224 9.66 19.24 -13.80
CA LEU A 224 10.24 18.27 -14.74
C LEU A 224 9.61 18.38 -16.13
N GLU A 225 8.30 18.65 -16.19
CA GLU A 225 7.51 18.92 -17.40
C GLU A 225 7.63 20.38 -17.93
N ASP A 226 8.57 21.18 -17.43
CA ASP A 226 8.81 22.59 -17.81
C ASP A 226 7.66 23.58 -17.52
N PHE A 227 6.65 23.17 -16.75
CA PHE A 227 5.59 24.06 -16.31
C PHE A 227 6.08 25.02 -15.21
N GLN A 228 5.59 26.26 -15.26
CA GLN A 228 5.94 27.30 -14.28
C GLN A 228 5.19 27.09 -12.96
N LEU A 229 5.92 27.23 -11.84
CA LEU A 229 5.33 27.30 -10.50
C LEU A 229 4.93 28.74 -10.15
N GLU A 230 3.97 28.87 -9.25
CA GLU A 230 3.62 30.14 -8.62
C GLU A 230 4.46 30.36 -7.36
N HIS A 231 4.97 31.57 -7.16
CA HIS A 231 5.81 31.94 -6.01
C HIS A 231 5.18 33.08 -5.22
N GLY A 232 5.37 33.10 -3.89
CA GLY A 232 4.85 34.15 -3.01
C GLY A 232 3.34 34.08 -2.74
N SER A 233 2.68 32.99 -3.14
CA SER A 233 1.23 32.84 -2.99
C SER A 233 0.78 32.85 -1.53
N ASN A 234 -0.41 33.41 -1.29
CA ASN A 234 -1.00 33.57 0.04
C ASN A 234 -2.41 32.96 0.17
N ARG A 235 -2.90 32.24 -0.85
CA ARG A 235 -4.21 31.58 -0.81
C ARG A 235 -4.21 30.44 0.22
N ARG A 236 -5.09 30.53 1.22
CA ARG A 236 -5.34 29.52 2.24
C ARG A 236 -6.84 29.48 2.57
N TYR A 237 -7.26 28.47 3.33
CA TYR A 237 -8.61 28.39 3.90
C TYR A 237 -8.94 29.61 4.79
N ALA A 238 -10.24 29.89 4.96
CA ALA A 238 -10.71 30.92 5.89
C ALA A 238 -10.47 30.50 7.35
N ASP A 239 -10.19 31.47 8.23
CA ASP A 239 -9.84 31.18 9.62
C ASP A 239 -10.97 30.47 10.38
N GLU A 240 -12.23 30.85 10.11
CA GLU A 240 -13.44 30.19 10.61
C GLU A 240 -13.89 29.03 9.68
N VAL A 241 -14.55 28.01 10.27
CA VAL A 241 -15.14 26.86 9.56
C VAL A 241 -16.66 26.88 9.69
N SER A 242 -17.37 26.43 8.65
CA SER A 242 -18.82 26.26 8.68
C SER A 242 -19.27 25.30 9.78
N THR A 243 -20.02 25.81 10.75
CA THR A 243 -20.57 24.99 11.85
C THR A 243 -21.63 23.98 11.38
N ALA A 244 -22.16 24.14 10.16
CA ALA A 244 -23.19 23.28 9.60
C ALA A 244 -22.66 21.91 9.12
N THR A 245 -21.41 21.85 8.65
CA THR A 245 -20.75 20.63 8.12
C THR A 245 -20.01 19.84 9.21
N LEU A 246 -19.58 20.53 10.28
CA LEU A 246 -18.77 19.98 11.36
C LEU A 246 -19.30 18.67 12.02
N PRO A 247 -20.61 18.46 12.24
CA PRO A 247 -21.11 17.18 12.76
C PRO A 247 -20.84 15.98 11.83
N ALA A 248 -20.88 16.18 10.51
CA ALA A 248 -20.59 15.13 9.54
C ALA A 248 -19.08 14.85 9.45
N GLN A 249 -18.24 15.90 9.52
CA GLN A 249 -16.79 15.76 9.54
C GLN A 249 -16.31 15.00 10.78
N ARG A 250 -16.87 15.30 11.97
CA ARG A 250 -16.63 14.55 13.22
C ARG A 250 -16.98 13.07 13.10
N LEU A 251 -18.14 12.76 12.49
CA LEU A 251 -18.57 11.38 12.30
C LEU A 251 -17.62 10.61 11.36
N ALA A 252 -17.24 11.21 10.23
CA ALA A 252 -16.30 10.60 9.28
C ALA A 252 -14.91 10.38 9.91
N ALA A 253 -14.39 11.37 10.64
CA ALA A 253 -13.13 11.29 11.35
C ALA A 253 -13.14 10.22 12.45
N ALA A 254 -14.24 10.11 13.22
CA ALA A 254 -14.41 9.06 14.22
C ALA A 254 -14.50 7.65 13.60
N GLN A 255 -15.18 7.50 12.46
CA GLN A 255 -15.26 6.23 11.73
C GLN A 255 -13.89 5.80 11.17
N LEU A 256 -13.13 6.72 10.59
CA LEU A 256 -11.75 6.45 10.15
C LEU A 256 -10.86 6.03 11.34
N ALA A 257 -10.94 6.76 12.46
CA ALA A 257 -10.21 6.42 13.68
C ALA A 257 -10.58 5.02 14.23
N GLU A 258 -11.88 4.66 14.22
CA GLU A 258 -12.36 3.33 14.60
C GLU A 258 -11.79 2.24 13.67
N ARG A 259 -11.83 2.42 12.33
CA ARG A 259 -11.24 1.47 11.37
C ARG A 259 -9.75 1.25 11.62
N ALA A 260 -9.01 2.30 12.00
CA ALA A 260 -7.59 2.23 12.34
C ALA A 260 -7.29 1.72 13.78
N GLY A 261 -8.32 1.35 14.56
CA GLY A 261 -8.15 0.85 15.93
C GLY A 261 -7.70 1.93 16.94
N VAL A 262 -7.93 3.20 16.64
CA VAL A 262 -7.72 4.32 17.58
C VAL A 262 -8.71 4.20 18.74
N LYS A 263 -8.26 4.55 19.94
CA LYS A 263 -9.10 4.58 21.15
C LYS A 263 -9.15 5.98 21.73
N ALA A 264 -10.31 6.38 22.23
CA ALA A 264 -10.43 7.56 23.07
C ALA A 264 -9.91 7.27 24.49
N VAL A 265 -9.35 8.28 25.15
CA VAL A 265 -8.85 8.22 26.54
C VAL A 265 -9.28 9.45 27.32
N GLU A 266 -9.59 9.27 28.60
CA GLU A 266 -10.00 10.36 29.50
C GLU A 266 -8.79 11.03 30.17
N ALA A 267 -8.89 12.30 30.53
CA ALA A 267 -7.81 13.06 31.17
C ALA A 267 -7.19 12.35 32.38
N GLY A 268 -8.01 11.79 33.28
CA GLY A 268 -7.53 11.05 34.46
C GLY A 268 -6.74 9.78 34.12
N GLN A 269 -7.00 9.14 32.98
CA GLN A 269 -6.20 8.01 32.50
C GLN A 269 -4.84 8.47 31.97
N VAL A 270 -4.80 9.61 31.26
CA VAL A 270 -3.56 10.20 30.77
C VAL A 270 -2.69 10.69 31.93
N GLU A 271 -3.27 11.27 32.98
CA GLU A 271 -2.55 11.57 34.21
C GLU A 271 -1.99 10.32 34.90
N GLN A 272 -2.71 9.19 34.88
CA GLN A 272 -2.21 7.93 35.41
C GLN A 272 -1.00 7.45 34.60
N TRP A 273 -1.05 7.55 33.27
CA TRP A 273 0.07 7.23 32.39
C TRP A 273 1.26 8.18 32.54
N ALA A 274 1.03 9.47 32.84
CA ALA A 274 2.11 10.41 33.11
C ALA A 274 2.89 10.09 34.41
N ARG A 275 2.29 9.31 35.32
CA ARG A 275 2.92 8.80 36.56
C ARG A 275 3.54 7.39 36.38
N ASP A 276 3.30 6.74 35.24
CA ASP A 276 3.82 5.41 34.90
C ASP A 276 5.23 5.51 34.32
N ALA A 277 6.25 5.38 35.18
CA ALA A 277 7.65 5.41 34.76
C ALA A 277 8.08 4.23 33.88
N GLY A 278 7.23 3.23 33.65
CA GLY A 278 7.52 2.07 32.79
C GLY A 278 7.30 2.31 31.30
N ARG A 279 6.64 3.42 30.90
CA ARG A 279 6.29 3.72 29.51
C ARG A 279 6.47 5.20 29.19
N SER A 280 6.75 5.52 27.94
CA SER A 280 6.85 6.87 27.42
C SER A 280 5.47 7.38 27.01
N LEU A 281 5.16 8.62 27.39
CA LEU A 281 3.92 9.32 27.05
C LEU A 281 4.27 10.60 26.27
N PHE A 282 3.68 10.74 25.09
CA PHE A 282 3.69 11.96 24.30
C PHE A 282 2.29 12.54 24.28
N VAL A 283 2.16 13.82 24.63
CA VAL A 283 0.91 14.58 24.53
C VAL A 283 1.08 15.58 23.39
N CYS A 284 0.32 15.40 22.32
CA CYS A 284 0.58 15.96 20.99
C CYS A 284 -0.61 16.82 20.55
N ASP A 285 -0.42 18.14 20.53
CA ASP A 285 -1.41 19.08 20.00
C ASP A 285 -1.25 19.18 18.48
N VAL A 286 -2.25 18.69 17.75
CA VAL A 286 -2.17 18.55 16.28
C VAL A 286 -2.68 19.77 15.51
N ARG A 287 -3.09 20.83 16.22
CA ARG A 287 -3.66 22.06 15.66
C ARG A 287 -2.60 22.97 15.02
N THR A 288 -3.02 24.10 14.47
CA THR A 288 -2.14 25.11 13.88
C THR A 288 -1.19 25.74 14.92
N ALA A 289 -0.11 26.39 14.46
CA ALA A 289 0.84 27.06 15.37
C ALA A 289 0.19 28.24 16.10
N GLU A 290 -0.70 28.93 15.40
CA GLU A 290 -1.52 30.03 15.88
C GLU A 290 -2.46 29.58 17.00
N GLU A 291 -3.13 28.43 16.84
CA GLU A 291 -3.99 27.85 17.87
C GLU A 291 -3.23 27.33 19.09
N PHE A 292 -2.03 26.76 18.89
CA PHE A 292 -1.17 26.33 20.00
C PHE A 292 -0.64 27.53 20.79
N ALA A 293 -0.19 28.58 20.10
CA ALA A 293 0.30 29.81 20.71
C ALA A 293 -0.81 30.61 21.43
N ALA A 294 -2.05 30.54 20.95
CA ALA A 294 -3.21 31.10 21.64
C ALA A 294 -3.57 30.35 22.95
N GLY A 295 -3.22 29.06 23.04
CA GLY A 295 -3.30 28.27 24.26
C GLY A 295 -3.41 26.77 23.99
N SER A 296 -2.63 25.98 24.74
CA SER A 296 -2.68 24.51 24.75
C SER A 296 -2.70 23.95 26.19
N LEU A 297 -2.78 22.63 26.34
CA LEU A 297 -2.76 21.96 27.65
C LEU A 297 -1.34 21.95 28.24
N PRO A 298 -1.15 22.15 29.56
CA PRO A 298 0.15 22.03 30.20
C PRO A 298 0.80 20.65 29.94
N GLY A 299 2.04 20.67 29.45
CA GLY A 299 2.79 19.47 29.07
C GLY A 299 2.53 18.94 27.65
N ALA A 300 1.66 19.58 26.86
CA ALA A 300 1.50 19.25 25.44
C ALA A 300 2.65 19.79 24.58
N GLN A 301 3.15 18.98 23.65
CA GLN A 301 4.04 19.38 22.57
C GLN A 301 3.21 19.84 21.36
N HIS A 302 3.63 20.91 20.68
CA HIS A 302 3.05 21.29 19.40
C HIS A 302 3.54 20.35 18.28
N THR A 303 2.62 19.71 17.59
CA THR A 303 2.90 18.69 16.57
C THR A 303 1.88 18.78 15.42
N PRO A 304 1.94 19.82 14.55
CA PRO A 304 0.95 20.05 13.50
C PRO A 304 0.61 18.78 12.72
N GLY A 305 -0.67 18.41 12.64
CA GLY A 305 -1.08 17.05 12.26
C GLY A 305 -0.44 16.50 10.98
N GLY A 306 -0.38 17.31 9.91
CA GLY A 306 0.25 16.92 8.65
C GLY A 306 1.77 16.72 8.75
N GLN A 307 2.45 17.48 9.60
CA GLN A 307 3.88 17.32 9.88
C GLN A 307 4.15 16.18 10.85
N LEU A 308 3.27 15.93 11.82
CA LEU A 308 3.38 14.77 12.70
C LEU A 308 3.30 13.45 11.90
N ILE A 309 2.49 13.40 10.84
CA ILE A 309 2.44 12.23 9.93
C ILE A 309 3.66 12.20 8.99
N GLN A 310 4.08 13.34 8.43
CA GLN A 310 5.17 13.41 7.45
C GLN A 310 6.58 13.19 8.06
N SER A 311 6.77 13.59 9.32
CA SER A 311 8.06 13.61 10.01
C SER A 311 7.87 13.21 11.46
N THR A 312 7.27 12.03 11.69
CA THR A 312 6.96 11.50 13.02
C THR A 312 8.20 11.48 13.94
N ASP A 313 9.34 11.11 13.36
CA ASP A 313 10.67 11.07 13.95
C ASP A 313 11.16 12.42 14.52
N LEU A 314 10.70 13.56 13.97
CA LEU A 314 11.05 14.89 14.49
C LEU A 314 10.36 15.19 15.84
N TYR A 315 9.27 14.50 16.13
CA TYR A 315 8.40 14.74 17.29
C TYR A 315 8.40 13.61 18.32
N VAL A 316 8.67 12.37 17.90
CA VAL A 316 8.56 11.14 18.70
C VAL A 316 9.78 10.26 18.46
N GLY A 317 10.72 10.28 19.43
CA GLY A 317 11.97 9.51 19.36
C GLY A 317 11.88 8.08 19.92
N VAL A 318 10.70 7.62 20.37
CA VAL A 318 10.51 6.33 21.05
C VAL A 318 9.48 5.47 20.30
N ARG A 319 9.90 4.30 19.80
CA ARG A 319 8.99 3.27 19.27
C ARG A 319 8.19 2.63 20.40
N GLN A 320 6.95 2.23 20.10
CA GLN A 320 5.99 1.69 21.08
C GLN A 320 5.62 2.65 22.22
N ALA A 321 5.91 3.95 22.14
CA ALA A 321 5.40 4.94 23.10
C ALA A 321 3.88 5.14 22.98
N ARG A 322 3.24 5.63 24.05
CA ARG A 322 1.84 6.07 24.05
C ARG A 322 1.77 7.50 23.50
N LEU A 323 1.03 7.71 22.42
CA LEU A 323 0.81 9.03 21.80
C LEU A 323 -0.64 9.45 22.04
N VAL A 324 -0.88 10.56 22.73
CA VAL A 324 -2.21 11.12 22.99
C VAL A 324 -2.37 12.40 22.18
N LEU A 325 -3.25 12.35 21.18
CA LEU A 325 -3.51 13.46 20.25
C LEU A 325 -4.63 14.36 20.79
N ILE A 326 -4.43 15.67 20.66
CA ILE A 326 -5.34 16.73 21.11
C ILE A 326 -5.73 17.63 19.94
N ASP A 327 -7.02 17.92 19.84
CA ASP A 327 -7.56 19.02 19.04
C ASP A 327 -8.62 19.82 19.84
N SER A 328 -9.32 20.74 19.16
CA SER A 328 -10.46 21.49 19.71
C SER A 328 -11.79 21.19 18.98
N ASP A 329 -11.71 20.47 17.87
CA ASP A 329 -12.75 20.30 16.87
C ASP A 329 -13.29 18.87 16.77
N GLY A 330 -12.56 17.85 17.25
CA GLY A 330 -12.93 16.44 17.13
C GLY A 330 -12.84 15.87 15.72
N VAL A 331 -12.04 16.47 14.84
CA VAL A 331 -11.82 16.03 13.45
C VAL A 331 -10.34 15.75 13.23
N ARG A 332 -9.45 16.69 13.60
CA ARG A 332 -8.02 16.62 13.31
C ARG A 332 -7.30 15.53 14.11
N ALA A 333 -7.53 15.43 15.42
CA ALA A 333 -6.89 14.42 16.27
C ALA A 333 -7.29 12.98 15.89
N PRO A 334 -8.58 12.64 15.63
CA PRO A 334 -8.95 11.32 15.13
C PRO A 334 -8.28 10.93 13.80
N ILE A 335 -8.19 11.85 12.82
CA ILE A 335 -7.53 11.60 11.53
C ILE A 335 -6.02 11.39 11.72
N VAL A 336 -5.35 12.25 12.49
CA VAL A 336 -3.90 12.12 12.74
C VAL A 336 -3.59 10.84 13.53
N ALA A 337 -4.42 10.50 14.51
CA ALA A 337 -4.32 9.25 15.26
C ALA A 337 -4.51 8.01 14.36
N SER A 338 -5.40 8.06 13.36
CA SER A 338 -5.60 6.94 12.43
C SER A 338 -4.36 6.69 11.57
N TRP A 339 -3.68 7.75 11.13
CA TRP A 339 -2.43 7.61 10.39
C TRP A 339 -1.28 7.12 11.26
N LEU A 340 -1.18 7.60 12.51
CA LEU A 340 -0.16 7.13 13.46
C LEU A 340 -0.34 5.65 13.86
N ARG A 341 -1.59 5.17 13.97
CA ARG A 341 -1.87 3.72 14.14
C ARG A 341 -1.36 2.91 12.95
N GLN A 342 -1.54 3.41 11.73
CA GLN A 342 -1.07 2.76 10.52
C GLN A 342 0.46 2.82 10.36
N LEU A 343 1.11 3.88 10.84
CA LEU A 343 2.57 3.97 11.01
C LEU A 343 3.12 3.04 12.13
N GLY A 344 2.25 2.31 12.84
CA GLY A 344 2.63 1.34 13.86
C GLY A 344 2.73 1.89 15.30
N HIS A 345 2.31 3.12 15.55
CA HIS A 345 2.36 3.75 16.89
C HIS A 345 1.12 3.44 17.74
N GLU A 346 1.26 3.46 19.07
CA GLU A 346 0.12 3.43 19.99
C GLU A 346 -0.54 4.82 20.12
N ALA A 347 -1.32 5.22 19.12
CA ALA A 347 -2.04 6.51 19.10
C ALA A 347 -3.45 6.46 19.73
N TYR A 348 -3.79 7.48 20.50
CA TYR A 348 -5.04 7.67 21.23
C TYR A 348 -5.56 9.10 21.03
N VAL A 349 -6.87 9.33 21.15
CA VAL A 349 -7.46 10.68 21.12
C VAL A 349 -7.91 11.07 22.52
N LEU A 350 -7.56 12.28 22.97
CA LEU A 350 -8.01 12.80 24.26
C LEU A 350 -9.50 13.18 24.21
N ALA A 351 -10.33 12.50 25.00
CA ALA A 351 -11.74 12.85 25.16
C ALA A 351 -11.87 14.28 25.72
N GLY A 352 -12.74 15.09 25.11
CA GLY A 352 -12.87 16.52 25.40
C GLY A 352 -11.76 17.41 24.83
N GLY A 353 -10.70 16.85 24.24
CA GLY A 353 -9.62 17.59 23.58
C GLY A 353 -9.01 18.67 24.47
N ILE A 354 -8.89 19.89 23.95
CA ILE A 354 -8.40 21.06 24.70
C ILE A 354 -9.28 21.45 25.91
N SER A 355 -10.52 20.98 25.97
CA SER A 355 -11.46 21.23 27.08
C SER A 355 -11.50 20.09 28.11
N SER A 356 -10.62 19.10 27.99
CA SER A 356 -10.55 17.91 28.85
C SER A 356 -10.13 18.19 30.31
N GLY A 357 -9.50 19.34 30.57
CA GLY A 357 -8.95 19.68 31.89
C GLY A 357 -7.63 18.98 32.24
N LEU A 358 -7.03 18.19 31.34
CA LEU A 358 -5.72 17.58 31.56
C LEU A 358 -4.64 18.65 31.74
N ALA A 359 -3.85 18.53 32.81
CA ALA A 359 -2.67 19.35 33.05
C ALA A 359 -1.50 18.48 33.54
N LEU A 360 -0.43 18.42 32.75
CA LEU A 360 0.80 17.71 33.11
C LEU A 360 1.93 18.71 33.44
N PRO A 361 2.89 18.34 34.30
CA PRO A 361 4.05 19.18 34.55
C PRO A 361 4.88 19.35 33.28
N ALA A 362 5.40 20.56 33.05
CA ALA A 362 6.35 20.80 31.97
C ALA A 362 7.67 20.03 32.24
N PRO A 363 8.35 19.50 31.20
CA PRO A 363 9.67 18.88 31.38
C PRO A 363 10.70 19.90 31.87
N GLU A 364 11.42 19.58 32.94
CA GLU A 364 12.58 20.37 33.37
C GLU A 364 13.76 20.16 32.41
N VAL A 365 14.25 21.24 31.81
CA VAL A 365 15.50 21.26 31.05
C VAL A 365 16.65 21.55 32.01
N ALA A 366 17.68 20.70 32.02
CA ALA A 366 18.87 20.93 32.83
C ALA A 366 19.71 22.07 32.25
N VAL A 367 19.57 23.27 32.83
CA VAL A 367 20.25 24.48 32.36
C VAL A 367 21.74 24.45 32.79
N PRO A 368 22.72 24.47 31.87
CA PRO A 368 24.12 24.62 32.20
C PRO A 368 24.42 26.03 32.73
N GLN A 369 25.57 26.22 33.39
CA GLN A 369 25.98 27.54 33.85
C GLN A 369 26.09 28.53 32.67
N THR A 370 25.42 29.68 32.79
CA THR A 370 25.37 30.69 31.73
C THR A 370 26.75 31.23 31.42
N LEU A 371 27.09 31.32 30.13
CA LEU A 371 28.31 32.00 29.70
C LEU A 371 28.20 33.51 29.94
N SER A 372 29.27 34.09 30.47
CA SER A 372 29.47 35.54 30.50
C SER A 372 29.44 36.14 29.10
N SER A 373 28.74 37.26 28.90
CA SER A 373 28.64 37.90 27.58
C SER A 373 29.81 38.84 27.26
N ILE A 374 29.97 39.15 25.98
CA ILE A 374 30.78 40.26 25.45
C ILE A 374 29.90 41.12 24.54
N THR A 375 30.00 42.45 24.64
CA THR A 375 29.20 43.36 23.82
C THR A 375 29.76 43.44 22.39
N VAL A 376 28.90 43.82 21.43
CA VAL A 376 29.28 43.99 20.01
C VAL A 376 30.52 44.87 19.85
N GLN A 377 30.56 46.04 20.51
CA GLN A 377 31.70 46.96 20.42
C GLN A 377 32.99 46.36 21.02
N ALA A 378 32.89 45.70 22.18
CA ALA A 378 34.04 45.07 22.82
C ALA A 378 34.60 43.90 22.00
N LEU A 379 33.75 43.16 21.28
CA LEU A 379 34.19 42.13 20.34
C LEU A 379 34.85 42.75 19.10
N ASP A 380 34.25 43.78 18.50
CA ASP A 380 34.81 44.47 17.33
C ASP A 380 36.21 45.04 17.60
N ASP A 381 36.42 45.65 18.77
CA ASP A 381 37.73 46.14 19.16
C ASP A 381 38.72 45.00 19.49
N ALA A 382 38.28 43.95 20.20
CA ALA A 382 39.13 42.79 20.49
C ALA A 382 39.54 41.98 19.25
N LEU A 383 38.74 42.00 18.17
CA LEU A 383 39.09 41.38 16.89
C LEU A 383 40.15 42.18 16.12
N LYS A 384 40.12 43.51 16.18
CA LYS A 384 41.14 44.37 15.56
C LYS A 384 42.51 44.20 16.22
N ASP A 385 42.52 43.96 17.54
CA ASP A 385 43.72 43.72 18.34
C ASP A 385 44.19 42.25 18.32
N ASP A 386 43.55 41.37 17.53
CA ASP A 386 43.79 39.90 17.46
C ASP A 386 43.71 39.19 18.83
N ALA A 387 43.05 39.81 19.81
CA ALA A 387 43.09 39.43 21.22
C ALA A 387 42.17 38.25 21.59
N VAL A 388 41.23 37.90 20.70
CA VAL A 388 40.26 36.81 20.88
C VAL A 388 40.12 35.97 19.61
N ALA A 389 39.72 34.71 19.76
CA ALA A 389 39.32 33.87 18.64
C ALA A 389 37.78 33.75 18.60
N LEU A 390 37.16 34.23 17.52
CA LEU A 390 35.72 34.15 17.32
C LEU A 390 35.33 32.83 16.63
N ILE A 391 34.48 32.05 17.30
CA ILE A 391 33.95 30.79 16.78
C ILE A 391 32.45 30.95 16.52
N ASP A 392 32.03 30.68 15.30
CA ASP A 392 30.64 30.75 14.85
C ASP A 392 30.03 29.34 14.82
N LEU A 393 29.10 29.09 15.75
CA LEU A 393 28.38 27.83 15.96
C LEU A 393 26.98 27.85 15.33
N ARG A 394 26.65 28.87 14.53
CA ARG A 394 25.42 28.91 13.74
C ARG A 394 25.47 27.87 12.61
N PRO A 395 24.33 27.45 12.03
CA PRO A 395 24.33 26.49 10.91
C PRO A 395 25.25 26.90 9.77
N SER A 396 25.94 25.93 9.15
CA SER A 396 26.98 26.18 8.13
C SER A 396 26.51 27.05 6.97
N MET A 397 25.28 26.85 6.50
CA MET A 397 24.68 27.69 5.45
C MET A 397 24.38 29.13 5.91
N ALA A 398 24.08 29.33 7.20
CA ALA A 398 23.92 30.66 7.79
C ALA A 398 25.26 31.39 7.97
N TYR A 399 26.36 30.64 8.16
CA TYR A 399 27.73 31.15 8.12
C TYR A 399 28.17 31.50 6.70
N ARG A 400 27.98 30.59 5.72
CA ARG A 400 28.29 30.82 4.30
C ARG A 400 27.59 32.07 3.75
N LYS A 401 26.31 32.25 4.09
CA LYS A 401 25.50 33.41 3.72
C LYS A 401 25.96 34.73 4.35
N GLY A 402 26.69 34.69 5.47
CA GLY A 402 27.25 35.88 6.09
C GLY A 402 27.69 35.66 7.54
N HIS A 403 28.94 35.98 7.83
CA HIS A 403 29.58 35.84 9.14
C HIS A 403 30.39 37.09 9.49
N ILE A 404 30.86 37.20 10.73
CA ILE A 404 31.75 38.28 11.16
C ILE A 404 33.16 38.01 10.62
N ALA A 405 33.83 39.01 10.06
CA ALA A 405 35.18 38.84 9.52
C ALA A 405 36.15 38.30 10.59
N GLY A 406 36.96 37.31 10.23
CA GLY A 406 37.86 36.61 11.17
C GLY A 406 37.19 35.56 12.07
N ALA A 407 35.86 35.39 12.01
CA ALA A 407 35.21 34.23 12.61
C ALA A 407 35.67 32.93 11.95
N ARG A 408 35.68 31.84 12.71
CA ARG A 408 35.83 30.47 12.19
C ARG A 408 34.55 29.70 12.44
N TRP A 409 33.99 29.08 11.42
CA TRP A 409 32.87 28.15 11.62
C TRP A 409 33.34 26.91 12.39
N SER A 410 32.48 26.39 13.26
CA SER A 410 32.70 25.16 14.03
C SER A 410 31.36 24.58 14.48
N ILE A 411 31.38 23.32 14.94
CA ILE A 411 30.20 22.67 15.51
C ILE A 411 30.62 21.86 16.75
N ARG A 412 29.71 21.65 17.72
CA ARG A 412 30.08 21.13 19.05
C ARG A 412 30.77 19.76 19.00
N SER A 413 30.41 18.91 18.05
CA SER A 413 31.04 17.60 17.85
C SER A 413 32.55 17.73 17.57
N THR A 414 32.99 18.71 16.77
CA THR A 414 34.38 18.93 16.33
C THR A 414 35.12 20.07 17.05
N LEU A 415 34.41 20.94 17.79
CA LEU A 415 34.94 22.16 18.40
C LEU A 415 36.24 21.95 19.18
N ALA A 416 36.28 20.95 20.07
CA ALA A 416 37.45 20.70 20.92
C ALA A 416 38.73 20.39 20.11
N SER A 417 38.61 19.64 19.01
CA SER A 417 39.73 19.38 18.10
C SER A 417 40.14 20.61 17.29
N GLU A 418 39.17 21.41 16.83
CA GLU A 418 39.43 22.60 16.00
C GLU A 418 40.06 23.77 16.79
N VAL A 419 39.88 23.82 18.12
CA VAL A 419 40.51 24.83 18.99
C VAL A 419 41.66 24.30 19.85
N ALA A 420 42.08 23.04 19.67
CA ALA A 420 43.03 22.36 20.57
C ALA A 420 44.38 23.09 20.78
N GLY A 421 44.81 23.91 19.82
CA GLY A 421 46.02 24.74 19.91
C GLY A 421 45.78 26.22 20.22
N GLU A 422 44.53 26.70 20.24
CA GLU A 422 44.20 28.11 20.44
C GLU A 422 44.47 28.54 21.88
N GLN A 423 45.21 29.64 22.06
CA GLN A 423 45.61 30.16 23.38
C GLN A 423 44.87 31.44 23.75
N ARG A 424 44.21 32.10 22.78
CA ARG A 424 43.40 33.29 23.01
C ARG A 424 42.05 32.90 23.64
N PRO A 425 41.43 33.79 24.43
CA PRO A 425 40.04 33.59 24.87
C PRO A 425 39.11 33.39 23.67
N LEU A 426 38.19 32.43 23.78
CA LEU A 426 37.19 32.20 22.74
C LEU A 426 35.97 33.09 22.96
N VAL A 427 35.47 33.67 21.87
CA VAL A 427 34.12 34.23 21.82
C VAL A 427 33.27 33.30 20.96
N LEU A 428 32.15 32.82 21.50
CA LEU A 428 31.19 32.03 20.75
C LEU A 428 30.09 32.94 20.19
N LEU A 429 29.67 32.63 18.97
CA LEU A 429 28.46 33.14 18.33
C LEU A 429 27.54 31.95 18.05
N ALA A 430 26.33 31.96 18.59
CA ALA A 430 25.31 30.94 18.36
C ALA A 430 23.92 31.60 18.30
N ASP A 431 22.98 30.96 17.61
CA ASP A 431 21.57 31.39 17.60
C ASP A 431 20.83 30.98 18.89
N ASP A 432 21.41 30.06 19.68
CA ASP A 432 20.90 29.57 20.97
C ASP A 432 22.00 29.66 22.05
N PRO A 433 21.81 30.46 23.13
CA PRO A 433 22.76 30.58 24.23
C PRO A 433 23.04 29.26 24.97
N LEU A 434 22.08 28.34 25.03
CA LEU A 434 22.26 27.04 25.68
C LEU A 434 23.17 26.14 24.84
N LEU A 435 23.03 26.17 23.51
CA LEU A 435 23.93 25.45 22.59
C LEU A 435 25.37 25.93 22.75
N ALA A 436 25.61 27.24 22.86
CA ALA A 436 26.94 27.79 23.15
C ALA A 436 27.47 27.34 24.53
N ALA A 437 26.63 27.35 25.57
CA ALA A 437 27.01 26.88 26.90
C ALA A 437 27.36 25.38 26.92
N PHE A 438 26.61 24.54 26.19
CA PHE A 438 26.93 23.11 26.03
C PHE A 438 28.19 22.89 25.18
N ALA A 439 28.42 23.68 24.14
CA ALA A 439 29.64 23.61 23.33
C ALA A 439 30.90 23.96 24.15
N ALA A 440 30.80 24.94 25.07
CA ALA A 440 31.90 25.27 25.97
C ALA A 440 32.28 24.11 26.94
N LEU A 441 31.39 23.14 27.19
CA LEU A 441 31.71 21.97 28.00
C LEU A 441 32.72 21.02 27.35
N GLU A 442 32.89 21.07 26.03
CA GLU A 442 33.87 20.26 25.30
C GLU A 442 35.31 20.77 25.50
N LEU A 443 35.47 22.02 25.95
CA LEU A 443 36.76 22.68 26.14
C LEU A 443 37.40 22.31 27.49
N PRO A 444 38.74 22.31 27.62
CA PRO A 444 39.42 22.20 28.91
C PRO A 444 39.01 23.31 29.88
N ASP A 445 38.98 23.03 31.18
CA ASP A 445 38.45 23.96 32.20
C ASP A 445 39.15 25.34 32.19
N THR A 446 40.45 25.38 31.89
CA THR A 446 41.25 26.62 31.76
C THR A 446 40.81 27.51 30.60
N GLN A 447 40.40 26.90 29.48
CA GLN A 447 39.88 27.62 28.32
C GLN A 447 38.41 27.96 28.51
N ARG A 448 37.61 27.02 29.04
CA ARG A 448 36.19 27.19 29.35
C ARG A 448 35.92 28.39 30.26
N ALA A 449 36.75 28.60 31.28
CA ALA A 449 36.63 29.74 32.20
C ALA A 449 36.78 31.12 31.54
N GLN A 450 37.36 31.18 30.34
CA GLN A 450 37.62 32.41 29.58
C GLN A 450 36.64 32.62 28.42
N VAL A 451 35.75 31.65 28.15
CA VAL A 451 34.77 31.74 27.06
C VAL A 451 33.78 32.87 27.31
N ARG A 452 33.52 33.67 26.26
CA ARG A 452 32.42 34.64 26.22
C ARG A 452 31.40 34.28 25.14
N LEU A 453 30.16 34.74 25.29
CA LEU A 453 29.10 34.68 24.28
C LEU A 453 28.84 36.09 23.72
N LEU A 454 28.74 36.24 22.39
CA LEU A 454 28.37 37.53 21.79
C LEU A 454 26.94 37.92 22.18
N ASP A 455 26.80 39.03 22.90
CA ASP A 455 25.50 39.55 23.34
C ASP A 455 24.62 39.97 22.15
N GLY A 456 23.38 39.51 22.13
CA GLY A 456 22.43 39.70 21.02
C GLY A 456 22.83 39.07 19.67
N GLY A 457 23.93 38.29 19.62
CA GLY A 457 24.38 37.53 18.46
C GLY A 457 24.58 38.37 17.19
N LEU A 458 24.42 37.72 16.02
CA LEU A 458 24.59 38.40 14.72
C LEU A 458 23.53 39.48 14.46
N GLY A 459 22.36 39.38 15.10
CA GLY A 459 21.32 40.41 15.04
C GLY A 459 21.80 41.74 15.59
N ALA A 460 22.41 41.73 16.78
CA ALA A 460 23.01 42.92 17.39
C ALA A 460 24.22 43.44 16.61
N TRP A 461 25.06 42.56 16.06
CA TRP A 461 26.19 42.94 15.19
C TRP A 461 25.71 43.75 13.97
N ARG A 462 24.69 43.26 13.26
CA ARG A 462 24.07 43.99 12.13
C ARG A 462 23.42 45.30 12.57
N ALA A 463 22.75 45.32 13.73
CA ALA A 463 22.11 46.52 14.26
C ALA A 463 23.11 47.63 14.63
N ALA A 464 24.35 47.26 14.98
CA ALA A 464 25.45 48.21 15.19
C ALA A 464 26.05 48.78 13.88
N GLY A 465 25.59 48.34 12.71
CA GLY A 465 26.10 48.79 11.41
C GLY A 465 27.46 48.20 11.02
N LEU A 466 27.95 47.20 11.76
CA LEU A 466 29.21 46.53 11.47
C LEU A 466 29.06 45.57 10.29
N ALA A 467 30.10 45.53 9.45
CA ALA A 467 30.09 44.73 8.23
C ALA A 467 30.06 43.22 8.52
N LEU A 468 29.53 42.46 7.57
CA LEU A 468 29.66 41.01 7.49
C LEU A 468 30.50 40.64 6.28
N GLN A 469 31.24 39.55 6.40
CA GLN A 469 31.91 38.90 5.29
C GLN A 469 30.94 37.87 4.68
N GLU A 470 30.69 38.00 3.38
CA GLU A 470 30.07 36.93 2.60
C GLU A 470 31.13 35.89 2.26
N ALA A 471 30.83 34.60 2.48
CA ALA A 471 31.84 33.55 2.40
C ALA A 471 32.00 32.95 1.00
N GLY A 472 30.92 32.89 0.22
CA GLY A 472 30.83 31.95 -0.90
C GLY A 472 31.12 30.51 -0.45
N ASN A 473 31.71 29.70 -1.33
CA ASN A 473 32.13 28.32 -1.03
C ASN A 473 33.50 28.24 -0.32
N THR A 474 33.79 29.12 0.65
CA THR A 474 35.09 29.09 1.39
C THR A 474 35.16 28.05 2.49
N LEU A 475 34.01 27.61 3.02
CA LEU A 475 33.87 26.40 3.83
C LEU A 475 33.50 25.26 2.89
N ALA A 476 34.22 24.14 2.87
CA ALA A 476 33.95 23.03 1.94
C ALA A 476 32.66 22.26 2.30
N ASP A 477 32.05 21.55 1.36
CA ASP A 477 30.78 20.83 1.59
C ASP A 477 30.96 19.69 2.61
N GLU A 478 32.10 19.02 2.57
CA GLU A 478 32.50 17.95 3.50
C GLU A 478 32.66 18.43 4.95
N GLN A 479 32.86 19.74 5.16
CA GLN A 479 32.91 20.34 6.49
C GLN A 479 31.51 20.67 7.01
N CYS A 480 30.52 20.85 6.14
CA CYS A 480 29.16 21.28 6.48
C CYS A 480 28.29 20.10 6.95
N ILE A 481 28.78 19.34 7.94
CA ILE A 481 28.18 18.08 8.42
C ILE A 481 26.77 18.24 9.02
N ASP A 482 26.35 19.46 9.32
CA ASP A 482 25.00 19.84 9.74
C ASP A 482 24.00 20.00 8.58
N PHE A 483 24.45 19.89 7.33
CA PHE A 483 23.64 20.19 6.15
C PHE A 483 23.58 19.02 5.16
N LEU A 484 22.36 18.69 4.70
CA LEU A 484 22.11 17.57 3.78
C LEU A 484 22.08 18.04 2.31
N PHE A 485 23.21 17.92 1.62
CA PHE A 485 23.34 18.33 0.22
C PHE A 485 22.47 17.49 -0.73
N PHE A 486 22.39 16.17 -0.52
CA PHE A 486 21.60 15.24 -1.36
C PHE A 486 20.17 15.71 -1.66
N THR A 487 19.52 16.43 -0.73
CA THR A 487 18.12 16.88 -0.89
C THR A 487 17.94 18.37 -1.18
N HIS A 488 19.02 19.16 -1.22
CA HIS A 488 18.91 20.62 -1.30
C HIS A 488 18.43 21.10 -2.67
N ASP A 489 19.10 20.66 -3.74
CA ASP A 489 18.96 21.22 -5.08
C ASP A 489 17.67 20.85 -5.80
N ARG A 490 16.96 19.80 -5.36
CA ARG A 490 15.72 19.32 -5.99
C ARG A 490 14.59 20.37 -6.03
N HIS A 491 14.69 21.40 -5.21
CA HIS A 491 13.75 22.54 -5.15
C HIS A 491 14.33 23.83 -5.75
N SER A 492 15.58 23.80 -6.25
CA SER A 492 16.34 24.93 -6.79
C SER A 492 16.37 24.94 -8.33
N GLY A 493 15.46 24.20 -8.98
CA GLY A 493 15.41 24.06 -10.44
C GLY A 493 16.34 22.99 -11.03
N ASN A 494 17.13 22.30 -10.21
CA ASN A 494 17.98 21.19 -10.66
C ASN A 494 17.12 19.94 -10.95
N LYS A 495 16.81 19.72 -12.23
CA LYS A 495 15.98 18.59 -12.68
C LYS A 495 16.59 17.23 -12.37
N ASP A 496 17.91 17.09 -12.38
CA ASP A 496 18.56 15.80 -12.15
C ASP A 496 18.55 15.42 -10.67
N ALA A 497 18.74 16.40 -9.77
CA ALA A 497 18.52 16.20 -8.33
C ALA A 497 17.05 15.82 -8.02
N ALA A 498 16.08 16.42 -8.71
CA ALA A 498 14.67 16.05 -8.57
C ALA A 498 14.38 14.62 -9.07
N ARG A 499 14.93 14.22 -10.23
CA ARG A 499 14.81 12.83 -10.74
C ARG A 499 15.45 11.82 -9.78
N GLN A 500 16.65 12.08 -9.30
CA GLN A 500 17.36 11.21 -8.37
C GLN A 500 16.59 11.05 -7.05
N TYR A 501 16.04 12.14 -6.51
CA TYR A 501 15.23 12.10 -5.29
C TYR A 501 13.92 11.32 -5.48
N LEU A 502 13.21 11.50 -6.60
CA LEU A 502 11.98 10.74 -6.89
C LEU A 502 12.26 9.25 -7.10
N ALA A 503 13.35 8.90 -7.79
CA ALA A 503 13.78 7.51 -7.96
C ALA A 503 14.13 6.84 -6.62
N TRP A 504 14.76 7.59 -5.71
CA TRP A 504 15.00 7.14 -4.33
C TRP A 504 13.69 6.95 -3.55
N GLU A 505 12.73 7.88 -3.60
CA GLU A 505 11.46 7.82 -2.86
C GLU A 505 10.64 6.57 -3.30
N ILE A 506 10.51 6.35 -4.61
CA ILE A 506 9.84 5.18 -5.20
C ILE A 506 10.57 3.86 -4.86
N GLY A 507 11.91 3.90 -4.78
CA GLY A 507 12.75 2.74 -4.47
C GLY A 507 12.80 2.34 -3.00
N LEU A 508 12.16 3.05 -2.08
CA LEU A 508 12.29 2.82 -0.63
C LEU A 508 11.81 1.43 -0.18
N LEU A 509 10.66 0.99 -0.65
CA LEU A 509 10.07 -0.28 -0.21
C LEU A 509 10.89 -1.51 -0.61
N ALA A 510 11.60 -1.43 -1.74
CA ALA A 510 12.47 -2.51 -2.21
C ALA A 510 13.79 -2.63 -1.41
N GLN A 511 14.13 -1.63 -0.61
CA GLN A 511 15.30 -1.63 0.29
C GLN A 511 14.96 -2.17 1.70
N MET A 512 13.68 -2.20 2.07
CA MET A 512 13.23 -2.61 3.39
C MET A 512 13.21 -4.12 3.57
N ASN A 513 13.47 -4.58 4.80
CA ASN A 513 13.27 -5.98 5.16
C ASN A 513 11.80 -6.29 5.53
N VAL A 514 11.48 -7.59 5.65
CA VAL A 514 10.11 -8.06 5.90
C VAL A 514 9.53 -7.52 7.22
N ASP A 515 10.34 -7.41 8.27
CA ASP A 515 9.88 -6.94 9.59
C ASP A 515 9.63 -5.42 9.58
N GLU A 516 10.45 -4.64 8.86
CA GLU A 516 10.24 -3.21 8.63
C GLU A 516 8.92 -2.96 7.90
N ILE A 517 8.68 -3.68 6.80
CA ILE A 517 7.42 -3.61 6.02
C ILE A 517 6.24 -4.03 6.89
N ALA A 518 6.33 -5.16 7.61
CA ALA A 518 5.25 -5.68 8.46
C ALA A 518 4.96 -4.80 9.70
N SER A 519 5.92 -3.95 10.12
CA SER A 519 5.69 -2.97 11.18
C SER A 519 4.79 -1.80 10.74
N LEU A 520 4.76 -1.52 9.43
CA LEU A 520 3.84 -0.59 8.80
C LEU A 520 2.52 -1.30 8.48
N LYS A 521 1.41 -0.66 8.86
CA LYS A 521 0.07 -1.25 8.89
C LYS A 521 -0.92 -0.32 8.20
N PRO A 522 -0.72 0.01 6.91
CA PRO A 522 -1.70 0.82 6.17
C PRO A 522 -3.07 0.18 6.32
N LEU A 523 -4.09 1.01 6.47
CA LEU A 523 -5.44 0.58 6.15
C LEU A 523 -5.38 0.18 4.69
N ARG A 524 -5.39 -1.12 4.43
CA ARG A 524 -5.73 -1.61 3.11
C ARG A 524 -7.09 -1.01 2.83
N THR A 525 -7.23 -0.23 1.76
CA THR A 525 -8.53 -0.20 1.12
C THR A 525 -8.86 -1.67 0.89
N GLN A 526 -10.02 -2.15 1.37
CA GLN A 526 -10.73 -3.07 0.51
C GLN A 526 -10.82 -2.31 -0.81
N PRO A 527 -10.15 -2.78 -1.88
CA PRO A 527 -9.83 -1.93 -3.01
C PRO A 527 -11.07 -1.22 -3.50
N GLU A 528 -10.93 -0.07 -4.16
CA GLU A 528 -11.98 0.40 -5.07
C GLU A 528 -12.11 -0.54 -6.29
N THR A 529 -12.41 -1.81 -6.03
CA THR A 529 -13.72 -2.30 -6.45
C THR A 529 -14.72 -1.13 -6.52
N THR A 530 -14.97 -0.66 -7.73
CA THR A 530 -16.21 -0.90 -8.50
C THR A 530 -17.35 -1.65 -7.74
N ALA A 531 -17.57 -1.24 -6.49
CA ALA A 531 -18.35 -1.88 -5.42
C ALA A 531 -18.08 -3.39 -5.18
N PRO A 532 -17.51 -3.79 -4.02
CA PRO A 532 -17.84 -5.11 -3.45
C PRO A 532 -19.23 -5.03 -2.78
N ALA A 533 -19.66 -3.79 -2.51
CA ALA A 533 -20.92 -3.33 -1.97
C ALA A 533 -22.03 -3.76 -2.92
N ARG A 534 -22.55 -4.96 -2.64
CA ARG A 534 -23.58 -5.68 -3.39
C ARG A 534 -23.06 -6.70 -4.42
N VAL A 535 -21.84 -7.22 -4.44
CA VAL A 535 -21.57 -8.45 -5.24
C VAL A 535 -22.46 -9.60 -4.75
N ARG A 536 -22.41 -9.91 -3.44
CA ARG A 536 -23.29 -10.90 -2.79
C ARG A 536 -24.78 -10.57 -2.96
N THR A 537 -25.16 -9.29 -2.86
CA THR A 537 -26.54 -8.84 -3.05
C THR A 537 -26.99 -8.90 -4.52
N ARG A 538 -26.12 -8.64 -5.49
CA ARG A 538 -26.40 -8.71 -6.93
C ARG A 538 -26.54 -10.17 -7.38
N LEU A 539 -25.67 -11.08 -6.94
CA LEU A 539 -25.90 -12.54 -7.04
C LEU A 539 -27.31 -12.96 -6.58
N VAL A 540 -27.83 -12.33 -5.52
CA VAL A 540 -29.18 -12.56 -5.00
C VAL A 540 -30.27 -11.82 -5.81
N HIS A 541 -30.01 -10.63 -6.34
CA HIS A 541 -31.01 -9.71 -6.92
C HIS A 541 -31.05 -9.59 -8.46
N SER A 542 -29.95 -9.84 -9.15
CA SER A 542 -29.85 -9.83 -10.62
C SER A 542 -30.65 -10.99 -11.22
N ALA A 543 -31.01 -10.92 -12.50
CA ALA A 543 -31.84 -11.95 -13.13
C ALA A 543 -33.15 -12.23 -12.34
N ARG A 544 -33.84 -11.16 -11.94
CA ARG A 544 -35.19 -11.15 -11.34
C ARG A 544 -36.12 -10.31 -12.20
N SER A 545 -37.43 -10.54 -12.12
CA SER A 545 -38.43 -9.72 -12.81
C SER A 545 -38.35 -8.25 -12.39
N GLU A 546 -38.39 -7.35 -13.38
CA GLU A 546 -38.30 -5.90 -13.20
C GLU A 546 -39.36 -5.34 -12.23
N LYS A 547 -39.17 -4.10 -11.78
CA LYS A 547 -40.17 -3.41 -10.95
C LYS A 547 -41.28 -2.84 -11.83
N GLY A 548 -42.49 -3.36 -11.67
CA GLY A 548 -43.71 -2.87 -12.32
C GLY A 548 -44.88 -2.77 -11.34
N SER A 549 -46.06 -2.36 -11.82
CA SER A 549 -47.25 -2.02 -11.03
C SER A 549 -48.15 -3.22 -10.65
N GLY A 550 -47.64 -4.46 -10.69
CA GLY A 550 -48.43 -5.68 -10.48
C GLY A 550 -47.72 -6.75 -9.64
N ALA A 551 -48.43 -7.87 -9.43
CA ALA A 551 -47.87 -9.05 -8.76
C ALA A 551 -46.76 -9.70 -9.60
N ARG A 552 -45.72 -10.21 -8.95
CA ARG A 552 -44.53 -10.80 -9.60
C ARG A 552 -43.93 -11.94 -8.79
N SER A 553 -43.31 -12.90 -9.46
CA SER A 553 -42.52 -13.96 -8.84
C SER A 553 -41.15 -13.44 -8.35
N VAL A 554 -40.55 -14.13 -7.37
CA VAL A 554 -39.20 -13.81 -6.87
C VAL A 554 -38.13 -14.24 -7.87
N ASN A 555 -38.23 -15.47 -8.37
CA ASN A 555 -37.39 -15.99 -9.45
C ASN A 555 -38.02 -15.66 -10.81
N VAL A 556 -37.19 -15.63 -11.87
CA VAL A 556 -37.71 -15.52 -13.24
C VAL A 556 -38.57 -16.75 -13.61
N PRO A 557 -39.66 -16.57 -14.38
CA PRO A 557 -40.41 -17.70 -14.94
C PRO A 557 -39.54 -18.56 -15.87
N VAL A 558 -39.81 -19.86 -15.92
CA VAL A 558 -39.21 -20.79 -16.88
C VAL A 558 -39.96 -20.68 -18.21
N SER A 559 -39.35 -20.02 -19.19
CA SER A 559 -39.94 -19.69 -20.48
C SER A 559 -39.72 -20.80 -21.50
N ARG A 560 -40.42 -21.93 -21.32
CA ARG A 560 -40.39 -23.07 -22.26
C ARG A 560 -41.07 -22.70 -23.58
N LEU A 561 -40.29 -22.37 -24.61
CA LEU A 561 -40.81 -21.98 -25.93
C LEU A 561 -39.86 -22.36 -27.07
N SER A 562 -40.43 -22.53 -28.26
CA SER A 562 -39.71 -22.59 -29.55
C SER A 562 -40.25 -21.50 -30.48
N THR A 563 -41.55 -21.51 -30.75
CA THR A 563 -42.24 -20.51 -31.56
C THR A 563 -42.64 -19.29 -30.73
N VAL A 564 -42.42 -18.09 -31.27
CA VAL A 564 -42.93 -16.81 -30.76
C VAL A 564 -44.06 -16.34 -31.68
N LEU A 565 -45.18 -15.92 -31.10
CA LEU A 565 -46.31 -15.35 -31.83
C LEU A 565 -46.25 -13.81 -31.78
N PHE A 566 -46.77 -13.17 -32.82
CA PHE A 566 -46.87 -11.72 -32.96
C PHE A 566 -48.30 -11.36 -33.35
N ASP A 567 -48.85 -10.26 -32.83
CA ASP A 567 -50.25 -9.85 -33.11
C ASP A 567 -50.43 -9.44 -34.59
N ASN A 568 -49.36 -9.01 -35.24
CA ASN A 568 -49.37 -8.59 -36.63
C ASN A 568 -47.99 -8.69 -37.31
N LEU A 569 -48.00 -8.61 -38.64
CA LEU A 569 -46.80 -8.70 -39.48
C LEU A 569 -45.79 -7.55 -39.25
N ALA A 570 -46.23 -6.38 -38.78
CA ALA A 570 -45.32 -5.26 -38.53
C ALA A 570 -44.44 -5.53 -37.31
N GLN A 571 -45.01 -6.00 -36.19
CA GLN A 571 -44.26 -6.47 -35.02
C GLN A 571 -43.27 -7.59 -35.38
N MET A 572 -43.72 -8.57 -36.18
CA MET A 572 -42.86 -9.68 -36.63
C MET A 572 -41.69 -9.21 -37.51
N ARG A 573 -41.89 -8.17 -38.33
CA ARG A 573 -40.84 -7.54 -39.15
C ARG A 573 -39.85 -6.74 -38.29
N ASP A 574 -40.34 -5.96 -37.33
CA ASP A 574 -39.50 -5.23 -36.37
C ASP A 574 -38.57 -6.17 -35.59
N ALA A 575 -39.14 -7.19 -34.95
CA ALA A 575 -38.38 -8.18 -34.18
C ALA A 575 -37.35 -8.92 -35.05
N ARG A 576 -37.66 -9.19 -36.33
CA ARG A 576 -36.72 -9.80 -37.28
C ARG A 576 -35.61 -8.87 -37.77
N ALA A 577 -35.86 -7.56 -37.86
CA ALA A 577 -34.84 -6.58 -38.22
C ALA A 577 -33.86 -6.32 -37.07
N ARG A 578 -34.36 -6.31 -35.83
CA ARG A 578 -33.57 -6.00 -34.63
C ARG A 578 -32.77 -7.17 -34.07
N ARG A 579 -33.25 -8.42 -34.19
CA ARG A 579 -32.61 -9.61 -33.58
C ARG A 579 -31.16 -9.91 -34.01
N ASP A 580 -30.69 -9.31 -35.11
CA ASP A 580 -29.33 -9.54 -35.61
C ASP A 580 -28.31 -8.55 -34.98
N SER A 581 -28.76 -7.54 -34.21
CA SER A 581 -27.94 -6.61 -33.42
C SER A 581 -28.33 -6.55 -31.93
N GLU A 582 -29.63 -6.69 -31.64
CA GLU A 582 -30.24 -6.68 -30.32
C GLU A 582 -30.64 -8.09 -29.86
N ARG A 583 -30.64 -8.32 -28.54
CA ARG A 583 -31.15 -9.57 -27.95
C ARG A 583 -32.67 -9.49 -27.82
N VAL A 584 -33.38 -9.95 -28.84
CA VAL A 584 -34.86 -9.87 -28.95
C VAL A 584 -35.48 -11.27 -28.98
N LEU A 585 -36.54 -11.47 -28.18
CA LEU A 585 -37.35 -12.68 -28.22
C LEU A 585 -38.04 -12.79 -29.59
N SER A 586 -37.54 -13.68 -30.46
CA SER A 586 -38.03 -13.85 -31.82
C SER A 586 -38.18 -15.31 -32.26
N TYR A 587 -37.37 -16.22 -31.70
CA TYR A 587 -37.45 -17.67 -31.88
C TYR A 587 -36.58 -18.34 -30.80
N GLY A 588 -37.00 -19.49 -30.26
CA GLY A 588 -36.34 -20.12 -29.11
C GLY A 588 -34.87 -20.53 -29.35
N ALA A 589 -34.49 -20.82 -30.60
CA ALA A 589 -33.09 -21.09 -30.96
C ALA A 589 -32.21 -19.81 -31.04
N ARG A 590 -32.79 -18.61 -30.98
CA ARG A 590 -32.09 -17.34 -30.72
C ARG A 590 -32.16 -16.95 -29.23
N GLY A 591 -32.46 -17.93 -28.37
CA GLY A 591 -32.61 -17.79 -26.92
C GLY A 591 -34.04 -17.50 -26.44
N ASN A 592 -34.18 -17.44 -25.12
CA ASN A 592 -35.45 -17.30 -24.41
C ASN A 592 -35.24 -16.41 -23.15
N PRO A 593 -36.30 -15.81 -22.56
CA PRO A 593 -36.16 -14.89 -21.43
C PRO A 593 -35.43 -15.45 -20.21
N THR A 594 -35.54 -16.76 -19.93
CA THR A 594 -34.85 -17.42 -18.81
C THR A 594 -33.35 -17.55 -19.10
N GLY A 595 -32.99 -17.95 -20.33
CA GLY A 595 -31.61 -17.98 -20.80
C GLY A 595 -30.96 -16.59 -20.84
N PHE A 596 -31.69 -15.57 -21.31
CA PHE A 596 -31.21 -14.18 -21.32
C PHE A 596 -30.88 -13.68 -19.90
N ALA A 597 -31.70 -14.04 -18.92
CA ALA A 597 -31.46 -13.69 -17.52
C ALA A 597 -30.18 -14.38 -16.96
N LEU A 598 -29.87 -15.60 -17.41
CA LEU A 598 -28.60 -16.25 -17.06
C LEU A 598 -27.39 -15.62 -17.79
N GLU A 599 -27.52 -15.29 -19.08
CA GLU A 599 -26.50 -14.52 -19.81
C GLU A 599 -26.17 -13.21 -19.08
N ASP A 600 -27.17 -12.49 -18.57
CA ASP A 600 -26.98 -11.24 -17.83
C ASP A 600 -26.24 -11.45 -16.51
N LEU A 601 -26.62 -12.49 -15.74
CA LEU A 601 -25.93 -12.81 -14.49
C LEU A 601 -24.46 -13.16 -14.73
N VAL A 602 -24.16 -13.96 -15.76
CA VAL A 602 -22.77 -14.33 -16.10
C VAL A 602 -21.99 -13.10 -16.60
N THR A 603 -22.59 -12.26 -17.44
CA THR A 603 -21.99 -11.02 -17.93
C THR A 603 -21.62 -10.08 -16.76
N GLU A 604 -22.50 -9.95 -15.76
CA GLU A 604 -22.27 -9.13 -14.58
C GLU A 604 -21.18 -9.71 -13.65
N LEU A 605 -21.12 -11.04 -13.52
CA LEU A 605 -20.07 -11.71 -12.74
C LEU A 605 -18.71 -11.50 -13.40
N GLU A 606 -18.58 -11.78 -14.69
CA GLU A 606 -17.32 -11.66 -15.44
C GLU A 606 -16.87 -10.21 -15.68
N GLY A 607 -17.77 -9.23 -15.52
CA GLY A 607 -17.50 -7.83 -15.86
C GLY A 607 -17.36 -7.59 -17.37
N GLY A 608 -18.01 -8.44 -18.19
CA GLY A 608 -17.93 -8.38 -19.65
C GLY A 608 -19.02 -7.54 -20.31
N TYR A 609 -19.04 -7.57 -21.65
CA TYR A 609 -20.06 -6.88 -22.45
C TYR A 609 -21.34 -7.71 -22.62
N ARG A 610 -21.19 -8.98 -23.04
CA ARG A 610 -22.29 -9.94 -23.24
C ARG A 610 -21.78 -11.38 -23.14
N THR A 611 -22.71 -12.30 -22.87
CA THR A 611 -22.48 -13.75 -22.76
C THR A 611 -23.33 -14.54 -23.75
N ARG A 612 -22.83 -15.68 -24.21
CA ARG A 612 -23.61 -16.78 -24.85
C ARG A 612 -23.55 -18.05 -24.01
N LEU A 613 -24.61 -18.88 -24.10
CA LEU A 613 -24.75 -20.15 -23.39
C LEU A 613 -24.65 -21.35 -24.34
N PHE A 614 -24.06 -22.45 -23.86
CA PHE A 614 -23.77 -23.66 -24.62
C PHE A 614 -24.11 -24.91 -23.80
N GLY A 615 -24.39 -26.03 -24.48
CA GLY A 615 -24.81 -27.27 -23.80
C GLY A 615 -23.76 -27.89 -22.86
N THR A 616 -22.47 -27.56 -23.02
CA THR A 616 -21.41 -27.96 -22.09
C THR A 616 -20.28 -26.91 -22.06
N GLY A 617 -19.43 -26.94 -21.03
CA GLY A 617 -18.19 -26.14 -21.02
C GLY A 617 -17.28 -26.43 -22.22
N LEU A 618 -17.10 -27.70 -22.59
CA LEU A 618 -16.30 -28.07 -23.76
C LEU A 618 -16.91 -27.56 -25.08
N ALA A 619 -18.23 -27.48 -25.17
CA ALA A 619 -18.91 -26.86 -26.31
C ALA A 619 -18.68 -25.34 -26.37
N ALA A 620 -18.58 -24.66 -25.22
CA ALA A 620 -18.21 -23.25 -25.14
C ALA A 620 -16.76 -23.01 -25.62
N VAL A 621 -15.83 -23.89 -25.26
CA VAL A 621 -14.44 -23.88 -25.77
C VAL A 621 -14.42 -24.11 -27.29
N ALA A 622 -15.09 -25.15 -27.77
CA ALA A 622 -15.16 -25.44 -29.21
C ALA A 622 -15.79 -24.31 -30.02
N GLN A 623 -16.86 -23.68 -29.51
CA GLN A 623 -17.46 -22.52 -30.16
C GLN A 623 -16.50 -21.32 -30.20
N THR A 624 -15.68 -21.14 -29.16
CA THR A 624 -14.67 -20.06 -29.14
C THR A 624 -13.65 -20.27 -30.27
N PHE A 625 -13.06 -21.46 -30.40
CA PHE A 625 -12.14 -21.74 -31.51
C PHE A 625 -12.82 -21.60 -32.88
N LEU A 626 -14.04 -22.12 -33.06
CA LEU A 626 -14.83 -21.96 -34.28
C LEU A 626 -15.09 -20.49 -34.63
N ALA A 627 -15.42 -19.64 -33.66
CA ALA A 627 -15.72 -18.24 -33.90
C ALA A 627 -14.49 -17.48 -34.44
N TYR A 628 -13.32 -17.71 -33.86
CA TYR A 628 -12.15 -16.83 -34.02
C TYR A 628 -10.99 -17.39 -34.87
N LEU A 629 -10.87 -18.72 -35.05
CA LEU A 629 -9.73 -19.34 -35.77
C LEU A 629 -10.14 -19.87 -37.15
N ARG A 630 -9.21 -19.82 -38.11
CA ARG A 630 -9.37 -20.28 -39.50
C ARG A 630 -8.19 -21.16 -39.92
N PRO A 631 -8.32 -21.96 -40.99
CA PRO A 631 -7.21 -22.75 -41.51
C PRO A 631 -6.00 -21.86 -41.83
N GLY A 632 -4.82 -22.21 -41.32
CA GLY A 632 -3.58 -21.44 -41.40
C GLY A 632 -3.26 -20.59 -40.17
N ASP A 633 -4.24 -20.31 -39.31
CA ASP A 633 -4.00 -19.63 -38.02
C ASP A 633 -3.31 -20.56 -37.02
N HIS A 634 -2.66 -19.96 -36.01
CA HIS A 634 -2.02 -20.65 -34.90
C HIS A 634 -2.64 -20.26 -33.54
N VAL A 635 -2.82 -21.25 -32.66
CA VAL A 635 -3.25 -21.05 -31.26
C VAL A 635 -2.23 -21.66 -30.30
N LEU A 636 -1.88 -20.89 -29.26
CA LEU A 636 -1.05 -21.30 -28.14
C LEU A 636 -1.95 -21.70 -26.97
N ILE A 637 -1.75 -22.89 -26.40
CA ILE A 637 -2.58 -23.43 -25.31
C ILE A 637 -1.69 -23.73 -24.09
N THR A 638 -2.05 -23.30 -22.87
CA THR A 638 -1.30 -23.66 -21.65
C THR A 638 -1.21 -25.17 -21.43
N ASP A 639 -0.03 -25.69 -21.08
CA ASP A 639 0.19 -27.13 -20.83
C ASP A 639 -0.64 -27.68 -19.65
N ALA A 640 -1.14 -26.81 -18.76
CA ALA A 640 -2.07 -27.17 -17.68
C ALA A 640 -3.57 -27.09 -18.04
N VAL A 641 -3.92 -27.10 -19.34
CA VAL A 641 -5.34 -27.09 -19.77
C VAL A 641 -6.08 -28.40 -19.47
N TYR A 642 -7.39 -28.31 -19.25
CA TYR A 642 -8.34 -29.41 -19.17
C TYR A 642 -8.19 -30.39 -20.36
N ALA A 643 -7.88 -31.65 -20.07
CA ALA A 643 -7.44 -32.65 -21.05
C ALA A 643 -8.34 -32.79 -22.32
N PRO A 644 -9.69 -32.70 -22.27
CA PRO A 644 -10.53 -32.69 -23.47
C PRO A 644 -10.28 -31.52 -24.44
N VAL A 645 -9.67 -30.41 -24.02
CA VAL A 645 -9.21 -29.35 -24.93
C VAL A 645 -8.05 -29.84 -25.80
N ARG A 646 -7.13 -30.67 -25.26
CA ARG A 646 -6.09 -31.35 -26.05
C ARG A 646 -6.68 -32.35 -27.04
N ARG A 647 -7.78 -33.02 -26.67
CA ARG A 647 -8.54 -33.87 -27.60
C ARG A 647 -9.13 -33.02 -28.72
N LEU A 648 -9.76 -31.91 -28.40
CA LEU A 648 -10.33 -30.98 -29.38
C LEU A 648 -9.26 -30.38 -30.31
N ALA A 649 -8.08 -30.06 -29.80
CA ALA A 649 -6.93 -29.65 -30.61
C ALA A 649 -6.58 -30.72 -31.67
N ARG A 650 -6.37 -31.96 -31.23
CA ARG A 650 -5.93 -33.09 -32.07
C ARG A 650 -7.00 -33.61 -33.04
N GLU A 651 -8.26 -33.68 -32.59
CA GLU A 651 -9.37 -34.29 -33.35
C GLU A 651 -10.15 -33.27 -34.19
N PHE A 652 -10.01 -31.96 -33.90
CA PHE A 652 -10.73 -30.90 -34.63
C PHE A 652 -9.85 -29.74 -35.13
N LEU A 653 -8.98 -29.13 -34.31
CA LEU A 653 -8.20 -27.97 -34.78
C LEU A 653 -7.15 -28.36 -35.84
N GLU A 654 -6.29 -29.33 -35.53
CA GLU A 654 -5.23 -29.79 -36.42
C GLU A 654 -5.77 -30.35 -37.77
N PRO A 655 -6.81 -31.21 -37.81
CA PRO A 655 -7.37 -31.72 -39.07
C PRO A 655 -8.05 -30.66 -39.93
N PHE A 656 -8.50 -29.55 -39.33
CA PHE A 656 -9.06 -28.40 -40.04
C PHE A 656 -7.99 -27.32 -40.35
N GLY A 657 -6.70 -27.66 -40.21
CA GLY A 657 -5.58 -26.83 -40.63
C GLY A 657 -5.25 -25.67 -39.69
N ILE A 658 -5.77 -25.68 -38.46
CA ILE A 658 -5.37 -24.74 -37.39
C ILE A 658 -4.15 -25.35 -36.69
N GLN A 659 -3.07 -24.57 -36.60
CA GLN A 659 -1.84 -24.99 -35.94
C GLN A 659 -1.98 -24.83 -34.42
N VAL A 660 -1.48 -25.79 -33.67
CA VAL A 660 -1.52 -25.77 -32.19
C VAL A 660 -0.11 -25.97 -31.65
N SER A 661 0.28 -25.16 -30.68
CA SER A 661 1.42 -25.45 -29.80
C SER A 661 1.11 -25.06 -28.36
N TYR A 662 2.00 -25.42 -27.43
CA TYR A 662 1.71 -25.38 -26.00
C TYR A 662 2.73 -24.53 -25.22
N LEU A 663 2.21 -23.75 -24.27
CA LEU A 663 2.98 -22.90 -23.34
C LEU A 663 3.26 -23.62 -22.03
N ALA A 664 4.27 -23.18 -21.29
CA ALA A 664 4.45 -23.57 -19.89
C ALA A 664 3.18 -23.32 -19.05
N PRO A 665 2.92 -24.11 -17.98
CA PRO A 665 1.75 -23.94 -17.11
C PRO A 665 1.55 -22.55 -16.50
N ASP A 666 2.64 -21.79 -16.30
CA ASP A 666 2.64 -20.41 -15.79
C ASP A 666 2.67 -19.35 -16.91
N GLY A 667 2.77 -19.79 -18.18
CA GLY A 667 2.86 -18.93 -19.37
C GLY A 667 4.20 -18.22 -19.55
N ASN A 668 5.24 -18.57 -18.78
CA ASN A 668 6.50 -17.82 -18.75
C ASN A 668 7.29 -17.81 -20.08
N ASP A 669 7.06 -18.79 -20.94
CA ASP A 669 7.77 -18.99 -22.21
C ASP A 669 7.05 -18.34 -23.41
N LEU A 670 5.87 -17.73 -23.19
CA LEU A 670 5.03 -17.14 -24.24
C LEU A 670 5.80 -16.29 -25.27
N PRO A 671 6.70 -15.34 -24.90
CA PRO A 671 7.42 -14.54 -25.89
C PRO A 671 8.23 -15.36 -26.91
N ALA A 672 8.72 -16.54 -26.52
CA ALA A 672 9.52 -17.42 -27.39
C ALA A 672 8.66 -18.33 -28.28
N GLN A 673 7.38 -18.54 -27.92
CA GLN A 673 6.45 -19.43 -28.62
C GLN A 673 5.55 -18.70 -29.63
N LEU A 674 5.57 -17.36 -29.63
CA LEU A 674 4.80 -16.53 -30.56
C LEU A 674 5.27 -16.70 -32.02
N GLN A 675 4.34 -17.11 -32.89
CA GLN A 675 4.52 -17.23 -34.33
C GLN A 675 3.78 -16.11 -35.10
N ALA A 676 4.20 -15.78 -36.31
CA ALA A 676 3.62 -14.70 -37.12
C ALA A 676 2.13 -14.91 -37.48
N ASN A 677 1.65 -16.15 -37.49
CA ASN A 677 0.25 -16.53 -37.70
C ASN A 677 -0.52 -16.79 -36.39
N THR A 678 0.05 -16.51 -35.22
CA THR A 678 -0.65 -16.65 -33.94
C THR A 678 -1.84 -15.71 -33.89
N LYS A 679 -3.03 -16.24 -33.59
CA LYS A 679 -4.28 -15.47 -33.43
C LYS A 679 -4.86 -15.55 -32.04
N MET A 680 -4.52 -16.58 -31.27
CA MET A 680 -5.05 -16.78 -29.92
C MET A 680 -3.99 -17.34 -28.98
N VAL A 681 -3.97 -16.82 -27.75
CA VAL A 681 -3.43 -17.48 -26.57
C VAL A 681 -4.62 -17.95 -25.73
N TYR A 682 -4.69 -19.24 -25.48
CA TYR A 682 -5.69 -19.89 -24.64
C TYR A 682 -5.03 -20.32 -23.33
N THR A 683 -5.57 -19.84 -22.21
CA THR A 683 -5.11 -20.18 -20.86
C THR A 683 -6.23 -20.80 -20.05
N GLU A 684 -5.90 -21.58 -19.03
CA GLU A 684 -6.83 -22.03 -17.99
C GLU A 684 -6.21 -21.63 -16.64
N VAL A 685 -6.91 -20.78 -15.88
CA VAL A 685 -6.34 -20.15 -14.69
C VAL A 685 -7.32 -20.23 -13.52
N PRO A 686 -6.96 -20.91 -12.41
CA PRO A 686 -5.79 -21.79 -12.24
C PRO A 686 -5.84 -23.04 -13.14
N GLY A 687 -4.67 -23.56 -13.49
CA GLY A 687 -4.51 -24.73 -14.35
C GLY A 687 -5.17 -25.99 -13.79
N SER A 688 -5.72 -26.82 -14.68
CA SER A 688 -6.39 -28.07 -14.32
C SER A 688 -5.48 -28.99 -13.49
N LEU A 689 -6.04 -29.56 -12.42
CA LEU A 689 -5.40 -30.52 -11.50
C LEU A 689 -4.35 -29.96 -10.52
N LEU A 690 -3.41 -29.11 -10.95
CA LEU A 690 -2.29 -28.64 -10.11
C LEU A 690 -2.31 -27.13 -9.80
N TYR A 691 -3.27 -26.40 -10.37
CA TYR A 691 -3.60 -25.00 -10.05
C TYR A 691 -2.49 -23.99 -10.32
N GLU A 692 -1.65 -24.24 -11.33
CA GLU A 692 -0.68 -23.26 -11.81
C GLU A 692 -1.36 -21.96 -12.26
N LEU A 693 -0.69 -20.81 -12.08
CA LEU A 693 -1.26 -19.50 -12.39
C LEU A 693 -0.45 -18.80 -13.47
N CYS A 694 -1.15 -18.11 -14.37
CA CYS A 694 -0.55 -17.20 -15.35
C CYS A 694 -0.78 -15.74 -14.93
N ASP A 695 0.20 -14.86 -15.16
CA ASP A 695 0.01 -13.41 -15.02
C ASP A 695 -0.78 -12.87 -16.23
N LEU A 696 -2.12 -12.87 -16.13
CA LEU A 696 -2.98 -12.41 -17.23
C LEU A 696 -2.72 -10.95 -17.64
N PRO A 697 -2.52 -9.97 -16.73
CA PRO A 697 -2.08 -8.63 -17.11
C PRO A 697 -0.82 -8.61 -17.98
N ALA A 698 0.20 -9.40 -17.64
CA ALA A 698 1.43 -9.49 -18.43
C ALA A 698 1.20 -10.15 -19.81
N ILE A 699 0.43 -11.25 -19.87
CA ILE A 699 0.06 -11.92 -21.13
C ILE A 699 -0.76 -10.98 -22.02
N ALA A 700 -1.75 -10.27 -21.45
CA ALA A 700 -2.58 -9.32 -22.18
C ALA A 700 -1.77 -8.13 -22.73
N ALA A 701 -0.82 -7.62 -21.96
CA ALA A 701 0.09 -6.57 -22.41
C ALA A 701 0.96 -7.01 -23.60
N LEU A 702 1.39 -8.28 -23.62
CA LEU A 702 2.14 -8.85 -24.74
C LEU A 702 1.25 -9.17 -25.96
N CYS A 703 0.03 -9.67 -25.77
CA CYS A 703 -0.84 -10.07 -26.89
C CYS A 703 -1.46 -8.89 -27.65
N LYS A 704 -1.86 -7.82 -26.95
CA LYS A 704 -2.60 -6.68 -27.54
C LYS A 704 -1.90 -5.98 -28.71
N PRO A 705 -0.59 -5.63 -28.65
CA PRO A 705 0.10 -4.97 -29.76
C PRO A 705 0.14 -5.79 -31.05
N HIS A 706 0.03 -7.11 -30.95
CA HIS A 706 0.06 -8.04 -32.08
C HIS A 706 -1.34 -8.43 -32.59
N GLY A 707 -2.42 -7.93 -31.95
CA GLY A 707 -3.79 -8.31 -32.30
C GLY A 707 -4.10 -9.78 -32.00
N ILE A 708 -3.41 -10.38 -31.03
CA ILE A 708 -3.62 -11.76 -30.57
C ILE A 708 -4.69 -11.75 -29.48
N LEU A 709 -5.69 -12.61 -29.60
CA LEU A 709 -6.77 -12.73 -28.62
C LEU A 709 -6.32 -13.52 -27.40
N LEU A 710 -6.60 -13.02 -26.20
CA LEU A 710 -6.45 -13.77 -24.96
C LEU A 710 -7.79 -14.38 -24.54
N ALA A 711 -7.87 -15.70 -24.63
CA ALA A 711 -8.99 -16.51 -24.15
C ALA A 711 -8.61 -17.23 -22.84
N VAL A 712 -9.52 -17.23 -21.87
CA VAL A 712 -9.27 -17.79 -20.54
C VAL A 712 -10.42 -18.68 -20.10
N ASP A 713 -10.14 -19.93 -19.74
CA ASP A 713 -11.10 -20.74 -18.98
C ASP A 713 -11.07 -20.32 -17.50
N ASN A 714 -12.18 -19.74 -17.06
CA ASN A 714 -12.44 -19.21 -15.72
C ASN A 714 -13.33 -20.15 -14.88
N THR A 715 -13.47 -21.42 -15.26
CA THR A 715 -14.40 -22.35 -14.59
C THR A 715 -14.11 -22.47 -13.08
N TRP A 716 -12.84 -22.42 -12.67
CA TRP A 716 -12.43 -22.42 -11.26
C TRP A 716 -12.82 -21.13 -10.53
N GLY A 717 -12.66 -19.98 -11.20
CA GLY A 717 -12.97 -18.67 -10.62
C GLY A 717 -14.47 -18.33 -10.60
N SER A 718 -15.27 -18.95 -11.46
CA SER A 718 -16.74 -18.82 -11.56
C SER A 718 -17.26 -17.39 -11.78
N GLY A 719 -16.40 -16.48 -12.30
CA GLY A 719 -16.67 -15.04 -12.42
C GLY A 719 -16.79 -14.29 -11.07
N TYR A 720 -16.73 -15.01 -9.94
CA TYR A 720 -16.90 -14.45 -8.59
C TYR A 720 -15.56 -14.31 -7.85
N LEU A 721 -14.72 -15.34 -7.90
CA LEU A 721 -13.38 -15.33 -7.28
C LEU A 721 -12.35 -14.66 -8.20
N TYR A 722 -12.52 -14.80 -9.51
CA TYR A 722 -11.57 -14.36 -10.54
C TYR A 722 -12.30 -13.81 -11.76
N ARG A 723 -11.71 -12.79 -12.41
CA ARG A 723 -12.33 -12.03 -13.51
C ARG A 723 -11.31 -11.73 -14.63
N PRO A 724 -11.08 -12.68 -15.56
CA PRO A 724 -10.07 -12.51 -16.61
C PRO A 724 -10.27 -11.27 -17.48
N LEU A 725 -11.52 -10.91 -17.79
CA LEU A 725 -11.84 -9.77 -18.66
C LEU A 725 -11.38 -8.43 -18.05
N THR A 726 -11.46 -8.27 -16.71
CA THR A 726 -10.96 -7.07 -16.02
C THR A 726 -9.43 -7.06 -15.92
N LEU A 727 -8.79 -8.24 -15.94
CA LEU A 727 -7.34 -8.41 -15.95
C LEU A 727 -6.71 -8.31 -17.35
N GLY A 728 -7.53 -8.11 -18.39
CA GLY A 728 -7.09 -7.79 -19.73
C GLY A 728 -7.38 -8.83 -20.81
N ALA A 729 -8.01 -9.96 -20.47
CA ALA A 729 -8.47 -10.94 -21.45
C ALA A 729 -9.60 -10.40 -22.34
N ASP A 730 -9.71 -10.98 -23.54
CA ASP A 730 -10.76 -10.63 -24.50
C ASP A 730 -12.00 -11.51 -24.35
N ILE A 731 -11.77 -12.77 -23.98
CA ILE A 731 -12.76 -13.85 -23.92
C ILE A 731 -12.57 -14.62 -22.60
N SER A 732 -13.67 -14.83 -21.88
CA SER A 732 -13.72 -15.69 -20.69
C SER A 732 -14.73 -16.81 -20.90
N ILE A 733 -14.33 -18.04 -20.61
CA ILE A 733 -15.10 -19.26 -20.82
C ILE A 733 -15.35 -19.91 -19.46
N MET A 734 -16.54 -20.46 -19.23
CA MET A 734 -16.83 -21.19 -18.00
C MET A 734 -17.71 -22.41 -18.25
N ALA A 735 -17.40 -23.53 -17.61
CA ALA A 735 -18.35 -24.63 -17.42
C ALA A 735 -19.28 -24.30 -16.24
N LEU A 736 -20.44 -23.70 -16.52
CA LEU A 736 -21.47 -23.38 -15.52
C LEU A 736 -21.95 -24.61 -14.72
N THR A 737 -21.74 -25.81 -15.27
CA THR A 737 -21.78 -27.13 -14.60
C THR A 737 -21.19 -27.15 -13.18
N LYS A 738 -20.13 -26.35 -12.94
CA LYS A 738 -19.35 -26.35 -11.70
C LYS A 738 -19.97 -25.40 -10.66
N TYR A 739 -19.17 -24.62 -9.94
CA TYR A 739 -19.64 -23.83 -8.79
C TYR A 739 -20.84 -22.90 -9.06
N LEU A 740 -21.03 -22.38 -10.30
CA LEU A 740 -22.18 -21.53 -10.61
C LEU A 740 -23.51 -22.29 -10.50
N CYS A 741 -23.59 -23.51 -11.06
CA CYS A 741 -24.69 -24.42 -10.79
C CYS A 741 -24.64 -24.91 -9.33
N GLY A 742 -23.52 -25.50 -8.91
CA GLY A 742 -23.29 -25.83 -7.49
C GLY A 742 -23.96 -27.09 -6.96
N HIS A 743 -24.68 -27.86 -7.79
CA HIS A 743 -25.56 -28.95 -7.32
C HIS A 743 -25.45 -30.24 -8.16
N SER A 744 -24.46 -30.33 -9.06
CA SER A 744 -24.14 -31.53 -9.85
C SER A 744 -25.28 -32.11 -10.70
N ASP A 745 -26.28 -31.29 -11.04
CA ASP A 745 -27.52 -31.66 -11.73
C ASP A 745 -27.68 -31.04 -13.14
N VAL A 746 -26.83 -30.08 -13.52
CA VAL A 746 -26.83 -29.43 -14.85
C VAL A 746 -25.47 -29.51 -15.51
N VAL A 747 -25.47 -29.75 -16.84
CA VAL A 747 -24.29 -29.52 -17.68
C VAL A 747 -24.56 -28.30 -18.57
N MET A 748 -23.71 -27.28 -18.49
CA MET A 748 -23.83 -26.06 -19.28
C MET A 748 -22.47 -25.36 -19.37
N GLY A 749 -22.22 -24.64 -20.46
CA GLY A 749 -21.08 -23.74 -20.63
C GLY A 749 -21.53 -22.32 -20.99
N SER A 750 -20.62 -21.37 -20.82
CA SER A 750 -20.79 -19.99 -21.25
C SER A 750 -19.52 -19.42 -21.85
N VAL A 751 -19.66 -18.47 -22.77
CA VAL A 751 -18.57 -17.60 -23.22
C VAL A 751 -19.01 -16.15 -23.03
N CYS A 752 -18.29 -15.41 -22.19
CA CYS A 752 -18.45 -13.98 -21.98
C CYS A 752 -17.29 -13.25 -22.67
N THR A 753 -17.55 -12.11 -23.30
CA THR A 753 -16.50 -11.38 -24.04
C THR A 753 -16.52 -9.89 -23.79
N ARG A 754 -15.44 -9.21 -24.18
CA ARG A 754 -15.47 -7.76 -24.40
C ARG A 754 -16.33 -7.39 -25.63
N GLN A 755 -16.62 -6.10 -25.80
CA GLN A 755 -17.51 -5.61 -26.85
C GLN A 755 -16.92 -5.76 -28.25
N GLU A 756 -15.61 -5.58 -28.38
CA GLU A 756 -14.87 -5.53 -29.64
C GLU A 756 -14.86 -6.89 -30.35
N VAL A 757 -14.84 -7.98 -29.59
CA VAL A 757 -14.76 -9.37 -30.07
C VAL A 757 -16.11 -10.09 -30.12
N TRP A 758 -17.15 -9.54 -29.47
CA TRP A 758 -18.49 -10.13 -29.41
C TRP A 758 -19.12 -10.51 -30.77
N PRO A 759 -19.01 -9.72 -31.86
CA PRO A 759 -19.74 -9.99 -33.10
C PRO A 759 -19.44 -11.36 -33.72
N ALA A 760 -18.19 -11.83 -33.66
CA ALA A 760 -17.79 -13.12 -34.21
C ALA A 760 -18.40 -14.30 -33.44
N LEU A 761 -18.36 -14.25 -32.10
CA LEU A 761 -19.00 -15.27 -31.24
C LEU A 761 -20.52 -15.30 -31.45
N ALA A 762 -21.17 -14.13 -31.50
CA ALA A 762 -22.61 -14.02 -31.69
C ALA A 762 -23.04 -14.62 -33.04
N ALA A 763 -22.39 -14.21 -34.13
CA ALA A 763 -22.69 -14.72 -35.47
C ALA A 763 -22.44 -16.23 -35.59
N MET A 764 -21.37 -16.76 -35.01
CA MET A 764 -21.07 -18.19 -35.06
C MET A 764 -22.07 -19.00 -34.23
N SER A 765 -22.48 -18.51 -33.05
CA SER A 765 -23.48 -19.16 -32.19
C SER A 765 -24.84 -19.27 -32.88
N ASP A 766 -25.27 -18.19 -33.54
CA ASP A 766 -26.51 -18.17 -34.33
C ASP A 766 -26.42 -19.07 -35.58
N THR A 767 -25.23 -19.21 -36.17
CA THR A 767 -24.98 -20.06 -37.36
C THR A 767 -25.08 -21.56 -37.02
N PHE A 768 -24.54 -21.97 -35.86
CA PHE A 768 -24.62 -23.35 -35.37
C PHE A 768 -25.93 -23.66 -34.63
N GLY A 769 -26.80 -22.66 -34.43
CA GLY A 769 -28.08 -22.82 -33.73
C GLY A 769 -27.93 -23.16 -32.26
N SER A 770 -26.85 -22.70 -31.61
CA SER A 770 -26.55 -22.99 -30.20
C SER A 770 -27.65 -22.47 -29.27
N ALA A 771 -28.31 -23.39 -28.57
CA ALA A 771 -29.37 -23.09 -27.61
C ALA A 771 -29.26 -24.00 -26.38
N VAL A 772 -29.81 -23.56 -25.25
CA VAL A 772 -29.86 -24.31 -23.99
C VAL A 772 -31.29 -24.43 -23.46
N SER A 773 -31.53 -25.47 -22.68
CA SER A 773 -32.79 -25.71 -21.98
C SER A 773 -33.13 -24.53 -21.05
N PRO A 774 -34.36 -23.97 -21.10
CA PRO A 774 -34.81 -22.95 -20.15
C PRO A 774 -34.85 -23.45 -18.70
N ASP A 775 -35.11 -24.74 -18.50
CA ASP A 775 -35.12 -25.39 -17.19
C ASP A 775 -33.71 -25.48 -16.59
N ASP A 776 -32.73 -25.89 -17.39
CA ASP A 776 -31.33 -26.00 -16.98
C ASP A 776 -30.78 -24.60 -16.67
N ALA A 777 -31.11 -23.60 -17.51
CA ALA A 777 -30.75 -22.20 -17.25
C ALA A 777 -31.37 -21.68 -15.95
N TYR A 778 -32.60 -22.08 -15.63
CA TYR A 778 -33.24 -21.77 -14.35
C TYR A 778 -32.56 -22.47 -13.16
N LEU A 779 -32.13 -23.72 -13.30
CA LEU A 779 -31.41 -24.45 -12.26
C LEU A 779 -30.04 -23.80 -11.97
N VAL A 780 -29.29 -23.39 -12.99
CA VAL A 780 -28.05 -22.60 -12.81
C VAL A 780 -28.36 -21.25 -12.13
N LEU A 781 -29.39 -20.53 -12.57
CA LEU A 781 -29.83 -19.28 -11.91
C LEU A 781 -30.23 -19.49 -10.44
N ARG A 782 -30.79 -20.64 -10.08
CA ARG A 782 -31.14 -21.02 -8.69
C ARG A 782 -29.87 -21.34 -7.90
N GLY A 783 -28.95 -22.09 -8.50
CA GLY A 783 -27.66 -22.45 -7.92
C GLY A 783 -26.76 -21.26 -7.61
N ALA A 784 -26.72 -20.29 -8.51
CA ALA A 784 -25.90 -19.08 -8.37
C ALA A 784 -26.31 -18.22 -7.16
N ARG A 785 -27.56 -18.32 -6.67
CA ARG A 785 -28.03 -17.57 -5.49
C ARG A 785 -27.29 -17.95 -4.21
N THR A 786 -26.72 -19.15 -4.16
CA THR A 786 -25.91 -19.65 -3.04
C THR A 786 -24.41 -19.70 -3.36
N LEU A 787 -23.96 -19.16 -4.50
CA LEU A 787 -22.56 -19.20 -4.92
C LEU A 787 -21.61 -18.66 -3.85
N ALA A 788 -21.82 -17.42 -3.40
CA ALA A 788 -20.97 -16.77 -2.42
C ALA A 788 -20.87 -17.54 -1.07
N PRO A 789 -21.98 -17.90 -0.38
CA PRO A 789 -21.87 -18.67 0.86
C PRO A 789 -21.36 -20.10 0.66
N ARG A 790 -21.61 -20.75 -0.49
CA ARG A 790 -21.01 -22.06 -0.78
C ARG A 790 -19.49 -21.95 -0.92
N LEU A 791 -18.99 -21.01 -1.73
CA LEU A 791 -17.56 -20.81 -1.92
C LEU A 791 -16.82 -20.46 -0.61
N GLU A 792 -17.42 -19.63 0.25
CA GLU A 792 -16.87 -19.33 1.58
C GLU A 792 -16.72 -20.59 2.48
N VAL A 793 -17.65 -21.54 2.37
CA VAL A 793 -17.55 -22.84 3.07
C VAL A 793 -16.50 -23.74 2.41
N HIS A 794 -16.56 -23.89 1.08
CA HIS A 794 -15.62 -24.72 0.33
C HIS A 794 -14.15 -24.27 0.54
N GLU A 795 -13.86 -22.97 0.48
CA GLU A 795 -12.52 -22.41 0.73
C GLU A 795 -12.02 -22.73 2.14
N ARG A 796 -12.84 -22.43 3.16
CA ARG A 796 -12.48 -22.67 4.57
C ARG A 796 -12.15 -24.14 4.80
N GLN A 797 -12.97 -25.04 4.26
CA GLN A 797 -12.82 -26.49 4.48
C GLN A 797 -11.68 -27.07 3.65
N ALA A 798 -11.48 -26.63 2.40
CA ALA A 798 -10.32 -27.02 1.60
C ALA A 798 -9.00 -26.56 2.21
N LEU A 799 -8.93 -25.36 2.78
CA LEU A 799 -7.73 -24.89 3.49
C LEU A 799 -7.44 -25.71 4.75
N GLN A 800 -8.47 -26.05 5.54
CA GLN A 800 -8.30 -26.93 6.71
C GLN A 800 -7.82 -28.33 6.31
N VAL A 801 -8.40 -28.93 5.27
CA VAL A 801 -7.96 -30.23 4.73
C VAL A 801 -6.55 -30.13 4.14
N ALA A 802 -6.21 -29.04 3.44
CA ALA A 802 -4.89 -28.82 2.86
C ALA A 802 -3.79 -28.75 3.94
N HIS A 803 -4.00 -27.97 5.00
CA HIS A 803 -3.05 -27.89 6.12
C HIS A 803 -2.95 -29.20 6.89
N TRP A 804 -4.06 -29.93 7.06
CA TRP A 804 -4.02 -31.27 7.65
C TRP A 804 -3.24 -32.27 6.78
N LEU A 805 -3.42 -32.23 5.44
CA LEU A 805 -2.66 -33.04 4.48
C LEU A 805 -1.16 -32.71 4.50
N GLN A 806 -0.77 -31.43 4.62
CA GLN A 806 0.64 -31.01 4.74
C GLN A 806 1.34 -31.64 5.96
N ALA A 807 0.59 -32.05 7.00
CA ALA A 807 1.13 -32.70 8.20
C ALA A 807 1.21 -34.24 8.09
N GLN A 808 0.65 -34.88 7.06
CA GLN A 808 0.63 -36.34 6.95
C GLN A 808 1.94 -36.91 6.37
N PRO A 809 2.58 -37.91 7.00
CA PRO A 809 3.85 -38.44 6.53
C PRO A 809 3.76 -39.10 5.15
N GLN A 810 2.59 -39.61 4.75
CA GLN A 810 2.35 -40.23 3.44
C GLN A 810 2.17 -39.19 2.32
N VAL A 811 1.95 -37.92 2.65
CA VAL A 811 1.86 -36.82 1.68
C VAL A 811 3.24 -36.20 1.48
N LYS A 812 3.60 -35.93 0.22
CA LYS A 812 4.85 -35.29 -0.20
C LYS A 812 4.71 -33.77 -0.29
N ARG A 813 3.59 -33.30 -0.84
CA ARG A 813 3.19 -31.88 -0.94
C ARG A 813 1.72 -31.74 -1.31
N VAL A 814 1.16 -30.56 -1.08
CA VAL A 814 -0.21 -30.18 -1.42
C VAL A 814 -0.17 -29.04 -2.45
N PHE A 815 -1.09 -29.06 -3.42
CA PHE A 815 -1.28 -28.05 -4.44
C PHE A 815 -2.59 -27.31 -4.17
N HIS A 816 -2.49 -26.03 -3.82
CA HIS A 816 -3.63 -25.13 -3.66
C HIS A 816 -3.14 -23.67 -3.73
N PRO A 817 -3.71 -22.78 -4.58
CA PRO A 817 -3.15 -21.44 -4.81
C PRO A 817 -2.99 -20.54 -3.58
N ALA A 818 -3.88 -20.71 -2.59
CA ALA A 818 -3.85 -19.93 -1.35
C ALA A 818 -2.85 -20.43 -0.30
N LEU A 819 -2.07 -21.49 -0.56
CA LEU A 819 -0.99 -21.89 0.33
C LEU A 819 0.29 -21.07 0.04
N PRO A 820 1.02 -20.57 1.05
CA PRO A 820 2.20 -19.72 0.84
C PRO A 820 3.37 -20.36 0.08
N ASP A 821 3.46 -21.69 0.07
CA ASP A 821 4.46 -22.47 -0.66
C ASP A 821 4.09 -22.72 -2.13
N HIS A 822 2.89 -22.30 -2.57
CA HIS A 822 2.48 -22.38 -3.96
C HIS A 822 3.25 -21.35 -4.82
N PRO A 823 3.90 -21.71 -5.94
CA PRO A 823 4.70 -20.76 -6.74
C PRO A 823 3.90 -19.55 -7.24
N GLY A 824 2.61 -19.72 -7.50
CA GLY A 824 1.71 -18.64 -7.90
C GLY A 824 1.10 -17.83 -6.74
N HIS A 825 1.44 -18.08 -5.47
CA HIS A 825 0.69 -17.53 -4.32
C HIS A 825 0.51 -16.01 -4.36
N LEU A 826 1.54 -15.26 -4.78
CA LEU A 826 1.46 -13.80 -4.91
C LEU A 826 0.52 -13.35 -6.04
N LEU A 827 0.45 -14.08 -7.16
CA LEU A 827 -0.54 -13.83 -8.22
C LEU A 827 -1.96 -14.14 -7.74
N TRP A 828 -2.14 -15.20 -6.93
CA TRP A 828 -3.43 -15.48 -6.30
C TRP A 828 -3.85 -14.33 -5.37
N GLN A 829 -2.97 -13.89 -4.46
CA GLN A 829 -3.26 -12.76 -3.56
C GLN A 829 -3.57 -11.45 -4.30
N ARG A 830 -2.93 -11.22 -5.47
CA ARG A 830 -3.10 -10.01 -6.28
C ARG A 830 -4.42 -9.99 -7.05
N ASP A 831 -4.77 -11.10 -7.69
CA ASP A 831 -5.82 -11.12 -8.72
C ASP A 831 -7.13 -11.81 -8.31
N PHE A 832 -7.15 -12.52 -7.17
CA PHE A 832 -8.31 -13.31 -6.72
C PHE A 832 -8.94 -12.76 -5.43
N ASN A 833 -10.27 -12.90 -5.32
CA ASN A 833 -11.06 -12.50 -4.16
C ASN A 833 -11.37 -13.66 -3.18
N GLY A 834 -10.62 -14.76 -3.25
CA GLY A 834 -10.81 -15.97 -2.44
C GLY A 834 -10.39 -17.25 -3.19
N SER A 835 -10.72 -18.40 -2.60
CA SER A 835 -10.51 -19.73 -3.16
C SER A 835 -11.81 -20.54 -3.26
N ASN A 836 -11.69 -21.84 -3.55
CA ASN A 836 -12.81 -22.77 -3.58
C ASN A 836 -12.40 -24.15 -3.01
N GLY A 837 -13.21 -25.18 -3.22
CA GLY A 837 -13.07 -26.51 -2.64
C GLY A 837 -12.02 -27.41 -3.30
N LEU A 838 -11.34 -26.98 -4.36
CA LEU A 838 -10.41 -27.80 -5.12
C LEU A 838 -8.99 -27.73 -4.57
N LEU A 839 -8.44 -28.89 -4.18
CA LEU A 839 -7.03 -29.08 -3.86
C LEU A 839 -6.52 -30.40 -4.45
N SER A 840 -5.21 -30.55 -4.53
CA SER A 840 -4.58 -31.83 -4.89
C SER A 840 -3.42 -32.12 -3.96
N PHE A 841 -3.03 -33.39 -3.82
CA PHE A 841 -1.83 -33.74 -3.07
C PHE A 841 -1.06 -34.88 -3.75
N GLU A 842 0.27 -34.79 -3.69
CA GLU A 842 1.19 -35.81 -4.20
C GLU A 842 1.53 -36.78 -3.08
N LEU A 843 1.41 -38.09 -3.31
CA LEU A 843 1.85 -39.12 -2.36
C LEU A 843 3.38 -39.20 -2.28
N ARG A 844 3.92 -39.67 -1.15
CA ARG A 844 5.38 -39.82 -0.95
C ARG A 844 5.98 -40.96 -1.77
N ASP A 845 5.23 -42.03 -1.95
CA ASP A 845 5.66 -43.25 -2.64
C ASP A 845 4.81 -43.52 -3.88
N ALA A 846 5.40 -44.18 -4.87
CA ALA A 846 4.77 -44.47 -6.16
C ALA A 846 4.21 -45.90 -6.22
N ASP A 847 3.27 -46.23 -5.32
CA ASP A 847 2.53 -47.51 -5.33
C ASP A 847 1.09 -47.28 -5.84
N ALA A 848 0.75 -47.86 -6.99
CA ALA A 848 -0.61 -47.84 -7.54
C ALA A 848 -1.60 -48.61 -6.65
N THR A 849 -1.14 -49.70 -6.04
CA THR A 849 -1.94 -50.52 -5.12
C THR A 849 -2.31 -49.75 -3.84
N TYR A 850 -1.42 -48.86 -3.39
CA TYR A 850 -1.68 -47.94 -2.27
C TYR A 850 -2.79 -46.94 -2.62
N VAL A 851 -2.77 -46.38 -3.84
CA VAL A 851 -3.81 -45.47 -4.34
C VAL A 851 -5.17 -46.17 -4.39
N GLU A 852 -5.23 -47.39 -4.91
CA GLU A 852 -6.46 -48.19 -4.95
C GLU A 852 -6.99 -48.44 -3.53
N ARG A 853 -6.16 -48.97 -2.61
CA ARG A 853 -6.56 -49.19 -1.21
C ARG A 853 -7.00 -47.90 -0.49
N PHE A 854 -6.32 -46.79 -0.75
CA PHE A 854 -6.66 -45.49 -0.17
C PHE A 854 -8.06 -45.03 -0.61
N ILE A 855 -8.34 -45.05 -1.92
CA ILE A 855 -9.60 -44.57 -2.49
C ILE A 855 -10.76 -45.50 -2.10
N ASP A 856 -10.58 -46.82 -2.23
CA ASP A 856 -11.64 -47.81 -1.98
C ASP A 856 -12.08 -47.90 -0.51
N ALA A 857 -11.27 -47.38 0.41
CA ALA A 857 -11.59 -47.33 1.84
C ALA A 857 -12.38 -46.09 2.27
N LEU A 858 -12.49 -45.06 1.42
CA LEU A 858 -13.24 -43.83 1.70
C LEU A 858 -14.75 -44.10 1.69
N GLN A 859 -15.49 -43.41 2.55
CA GLN A 859 -16.94 -43.56 2.72
C GLN A 859 -17.73 -42.27 2.47
N LEU A 860 -17.07 -41.11 2.46
CA LEU A 860 -17.67 -39.80 2.20
C LEU A 860 -17.21 -39.22 0.85
N PHE A 861 -15.92 -39.30 0.53
CA PHE A 861 -15.41 -38.84 -0.76
C PHE A 861 -15.85 -39.77 -1.90
N GLY A 862 -16.76 -39.30 -2.75
CA GLY A 862 -17.22 -40.05 -3.91
C GLY A 862 -16.16 -40.11 -5.02
N LEU A 863 -15.90 -41.28 -5.58
CA LEU A 863 -15.02 -41.43 -6.76
C LEU A 863 -15.71 -40.81 -7.99
N GLY A 864 -15.23 -39.65 -8.44
CA GLY A 864 -15.89 -38.88 -9.50
C GLY A 864 -15.00 -37.84 -10.17
N ALA A 865 -15.02 -37.82 -11.52
CA ALA A 865 -14.21 -36.90 -12.31
C ALA A 865 -14.69 -35.43 -12.26
N SER A 866 -15.92 -35.17 -11.82
CA SER A 866 -16.47 -33.81 -11.68
C SER A 866 -15.99 -33.12 -10.38
N TRP A 867 -16.60 -31.97 -10.07
CA TRP A 867 -16.34 -31.12 -8.91
C TRP A 867 -17.30 -29.93 -8.93
N GLY A 868 -17.32 -29.12 -7.87
CA GLY A 868 -18.09 -27.88 -7.78
C GLY A 868 -19.53 -28.03 -7.30
N GLY A 869 -19.94 -29.25 -6.93
CA GLY A 869 -21.21 -29.57 -6.30
C GLY A 869 -21.25 -29.26 -4.80
N TYR A 870 -22.15 -29.90 -4.07
CA TYR A 870 -22.18 -29.84 -2.60
C TYR A 870 -21.42 -31.02 -1.97
N GLU A 871 -21.20 -32.08 -2.74
CA GLU A 871 -20.61 -33.34 -2.34
C GLU A 871 -19.08 -33.34 -2.49
N SER A 872 -18.41 -33.99 -1.53
CA SER A 872 -16.97 -34.23 -1.58
C SER A 872 -16.63 -35.34 -2.59
N LEU A 873 -15.64 -35.08 -3.45
CA LEU A 873 -15.23 -36.01 -4.51
C LEU A 873 -13.71 -36.23 -4.51
N ILE A 874 -13.29 -37.41 -4.93
CA ILE A 874 -11.90 -37.78 -5.18
C ILE A 874 -11.71 -38.32 -6.60
N THR A 875 -10.54 -38.07 -7.17
CA THR A 875 -10.06 -38.75 -8.38
C THR A 875 -8.53 -38.77 -8.39
N VAL A 876 -7.94 -39.75 -9.09
CA VAL A 876 -6.54 -39.65 -9.52
C VAL A 876 -6.43 -38.47 -10.50
N ALA A 877 -5.41 -37.65 -10.30
CA ALA A 877 -5.06 -36.54 -11.18
C ALA A 877 -4.05 -37.02 -12.23
N ASP A 878 -4.55 -37.45 -13.39
CA ASP A 878 -3.69 -37.85 -14.50
C ASP A 878 -3.02 -36.63 -15.16
N THR A 879 -1.70 -36.59 -15.13
CA THR A 879 -0.86 -35.55 -15.74
C THR A 879 -0.02 -36.06 -16.92
N GLN A 880 -0.24 -37.31 -17.38
CA GLN A 880 0.61 -37.95 -18.40
C GLN A 880 0.47 -37.34 -19.80
N ASP A 881 -0.61 -36.59 -20.07
CA ASP A 881 -0.85 -35.87 -21.32
C ASP A 881 -0.16 -34.50 -21.39
N ARG A 882 0.46 -34.04 -20.30
CA ARG A 882 1.23 -32.80 -20.21
C ARG A 882 2.64 -32.95 -20.80
N HIS A 883 3.18 -31.88 -21.38
CA HIS A 883 4.52 -31.88 -21.97
C HIS A 883 5.62 -31.78 -20.92
N SER A 884 5.38 -31.06 -19.80
CA SER A 884 6.38 -30.90 -18.74
C SER A 884 6.87 -32.25 -18.18
N ALA A 885 8.16 -32.52 -18.33
CA ALA A 885 8.78 -33.75 -17.81
C ALA A 885 8.77 -33.80 -16.28
N VAL A 886 8.89 -32.65 -15.60
CA VAL A 886 8.82 -32.54 -14.14
C VAL A 886 7.43 -32.93 -13.64
N VAL A 887 6.37 -32.54 -14.34
CA VAL A 887 4.98 -32.84 -13.96
C VAL A 887 4.56 -34.27 -14.30
N ARG A 888 5.21 -34.90 -15.29
CA ARG A 888 5.04 -36.34 -15.58
C ARG A 888 5.83 -37.25 -14.64
N ALA A 889 6.87 -36.73 -13.99
CA ALA A 889 7.72 -37.45 -13.03
C ALA A 889 7.23 -37.37 -11.57
N LEU A 890 5.99 -36.91 -11.35
CA LEU A 890 5.39 -36.88 -10.02
C LEU A 890 4.99 -38.29 -9.57
N ASN A 891 5.01 -38.51 -8.27
CA ASN A 891 4.31 -39.64 -7.68
C ASN A 891 2.80 -39.49 -7.91
N PRO A 892 1.97 -40.53 -7.66
CA PRO A 892 0.52 -40.41 -7.84
C PRO A 892 -0.05 -39.20 -7.10
N VAL A 893 -0.78 -38.37 -7.84
CA VAL A 893 -1.46 -37.18 -7.32
C VAL A 893 -2.95 -37.49 -7.21
N LEU A 894 -3.53 -37.17 -6.07
CA LEU A 894 -4.96 -37.27 -5.80
C LEU A 894 -5.56 -35.87 -5.75
N ARG A 895 -6.62 -35.65 -6.54
CA ARG A 895 -7.40 -34.40 -6.52
C ARG A 895 -8.63 -34.59 -5.64
N LEU A 896 -8.81 -33.69 -4.69
CA LEU A 896 -10.04 -33.57 -3.91
C LEU A 896 -10.88 -32.39 -4.40
N HIS A 897 -12.18 -32.60 -4.42
CA HIS A 897 -13.16 -31.53 -4.25
C HIS A 897 -13.71 -31.66 -2.83
N VAL A 898 -13.49 -30.65 -2.00
CA VAL A 898 -14.02 -30.56 -0.64
C VAL A 898 -15.39 -29.91 -0.71
N GLY A 899 -16.41 -30.69 -0.39
CA GLY A 899 -17.83 -30.31 -0.44
C GLY A 899 -18.27 -29.47 0.77
N LEU A 900 -19.52 -29.69 1.17
CA LEU A 900 -20.22 -28.98 2.25
C LEU A 900 -20.54 -29.90 3.45
N GLU A 901 -19.93 -31.07 3.51
CA GLU A 901 -19.96 -31.96 4.68
C GLU A 901 -19.21 -31.33 5.89
N ASP A 902 -19.34 -31.95 7.06
CA ASP A 902 -18.51 -31.57 8.21
C ASP A 902 -17.03 -31.88 7.92
N VAL A 903 -16.16 -30.88 8.11
CA VAL A 903 -14.74 -30.95 7.77
C VAL A 903 -13.96 -31.97 8.61
N GLU A 904 -14.36 -32.19 9.87
CA GLU A 904 -13.72 -33.21 10.71
C GLU A 904 -14.09 -34.61 10.21
N ALA A 905 -15.34 -34.82 9.78
CA ALA A 905 -15.77 -36.09 9.19
C ALA A 905 -15.03 -36.39 7.87
N LEU A 906 -14.76 -35.37 7.04
CA LEU A 906 -13.93 -35.52 5.84
C LEU A 906 -12.47 -35.86 6.18
N ILE A 907 -11.92 -35.28 7.24
CA ILE A 907 -10.58 -35.59 7.74
C ILE A 907 -10.52 -37.04 8.31
N GLU A 908 -11.52 -37.47 9.07
CA GLU A 908 -11.66 -38.85 9.55
C GLU A 908 -11.76 -39.87 8.40
N ASP A 909 -12.41 -39.51 7.29
CA ASP A 909 -12.50 -40.34 6.10
C ASP A 909 -11.14 -40.46 5.39
N LEU A 910 -10.42 -39.35 5.21
CA LEU A 910 -9.05 -39.37 4.67
C LEU A 910 -8.07 -40.15 5.58
N GLN A 911 -8.22 -40.06 6.91
CA GLN A 911 -7.46 -40.87 7.87
C GLN A 911 -7.71 -42.37 7.68
N ARG A 912 -8.97 -42.77 7.47
CA ARG A 912 -9.36 -44.15 7.16
C ARG A 912 -8.72 -44.63 5.85
N GLY A 913 -8.72 -43.79 4.81
CA GLY A 913 -8.00 -44.03 3.56
C GLY A 913 -6.51 -44.31 3.80
N PHE A 914 -5.82 -43.44 4.53
CA PHE A 914 -4.39 -43.62 4.84
C PHE A 914 -4.12 -44.86 5.70
N ALA A 915 -5.02 -45.21 6.63
CA ALA A 915 -4.87 -46.37 7.50
C ALA A 915 -5.10 -47.71 6.77
N ALA A 916 -6.01 -47.76 5.79
CA ALA A 916 -6.29 -48.94 4.97
C ALA A 916 -5.25 -49.19 3.87
N ALA A 917 -4.45 -48.17 3.54
CA ALA A 917 -3.42 -48.23 2.51
C ALA A 917 -2.05 -48.76 3.01
N ILE A 918 -1.85 -48.86 4.33
CA ILE A 918 -0.69 -49.50 4.99
C ILE A 918 -0.83 -51.03 4.92
#